data_AF-A0A525CYJ9-F1
#
_entry.id   AF-A0A525CYJ9-F1
#
_cell.length_a   1.000
_cell.length_b   1.000
_cell.length_c   1.000
_cell.angle_alpha   90.00
_cell.angle_beta   90.00
_cell.angle_gamma   90.00
#
_symmetry.space_group_name_H-M   'P 1'
#
loop_
_entity.id
_entity.type
_entity.pdbx_description
1 polymer ?
#
loop_
_entity_poly.entity_id
_entity_poly.type
_entity_poly.pdbx_seq_one_letter_code
_entity_poly.pdbx_strand_id
1 'polypeptide(L)'
;MRSNVIPTLLIGLSICLILFVVHHAPFGRYIEEEYGLPLLYKLRGVRSTPDQVLIINIDQPPPVDTGLPNDFADWPRSVYAHLVAKLAQYNVQAIAFDIGFMEEKDPIKDGAFAESIRGAGNVVLIEKLWRGDLHSPEVKDVMVAGHELEILQPPYKLAAEAAAVLAPFPLPKTGRKLNRCWLFKDSAGGVPTLPVAAYQVMALEKKQNLYAFLNSLHPASVAALPPDISRELSSPDLLSTMIYLRSVLLKQGVKSLVSDHLDQVPAGELSDRDHQRLSTLLDIYSGEHTRITNFYGPSSTILTVSLWDLMSAESSDPLFVEIVAGKTVFIGAVRNDWMSQKDGFHTVYTSGKGLELSGVEIAATVYANLLDNSFIRQPSPAMLFLLFICWSVICSVFLALLSPLVSGLLIVTLSLAMLGGATVGFSHHWWIPVIVLCIIQPTLLVLSSLIYRHLTVHREKANISKALGMYLPTEVVDELTNDLQYIGKGDKMLYGNCLMTDIENYTTLSETLDPAELSELLKAYYDVVFSAVKKRGGLVCNMVGDSMLAIWHSPEPDYLLREQSCLAALDIHRAVAAFNNAHPGKELPTRVGLHSGYLLMGNIGAQDHFEYAPIGDIVNTSSRIEGLNKQLGTRTLASEDVVTGVTTVQHRKIGTFLLGGKRKPITVYELAQNMAINDALGQLFSNYYPQALMFFEQGDWQQALQMLDRCLAIDESDGPSRFLKELTQLYLKNPIIDDEWQGLIRVKK
;
A
#
# COMPACT_ATOMS: atom_id res chain seq x y z
N MET A 1 -5.89 11.58 19.46
CA MET A 1 -6.78 11.50 18.26
C MET A 1 -6.39 12.45 17.13
N ARG A 2 -6.04 13.74 17.36
CA ARG A 2 -5.69 14.68 16.28
C ARG A 2 -4.39 14.38 15.50
N SER A 3 -3.45 13.61 16.04
CA SER A 3 -2.12 13.43 15.41
C SER A 3 -2.11 12.54 14.15
N ASN A 4 -3.13 11.71 13.93
CA ASN A 4 -3.15 10.76 12.80
C ASN A 4 -3.84 11.29 11.55
N VAL A 5 -4.52 12.44 11.62
CA VAL A 5 -5.30 12.97 10.48
C VAL A 5 -4.40 13.41 9.33
N ILE A 6 -3.35 14.19 9.63
CA ILE A 6 -2.42 14.72 8.61
C ILE A 6 -1.67 13.58 7.90
N PRO A 7 -1.06 12.60 8.61
CA PRO A 7 -0.41 11.46 7.96
C PRO A 7 -1.33 10.64 7.07
N THR A 8 -2.54 10.32 7.53
CA THR A 8 -3.51 9.52 6.74
C THR A 8 -4.01 10.27 5.51
N LEU A 9 -4.15 11.60 5.58
CA LEU A 9 -4.45 12.43 4.41
C LEU A 9 -3.29 12.47 3.41
N LEU A 10 -2.05 12.61 3.87
CA LEU A 10 -0.87 12.60 3.00
C LEU A 10 -0.73 11.26 2.27
N ILE A 11 -0.89 10.14 2.99
CA ILE A 11 -0.92 8.79 2.39
C ILE A 11 -2.01 8.71 1.33
N GLY A 12 -3.20 9.24 1.61
CA GLY A 12 -4.30 9.25 0.67
C GLY A 12 -4.02 10.06 -0.59
N LEU A 13 -3.46 11.26 -0.45
CA LEU A 13 -3.09 12.11 -1.59
C LEU A 13 -1.98 11.47 -2.44
N SER A 14 -1.01 10.82 -1.82
CA SER A 14 0.04 10.09 -2.54
C SER A 14 -0.53 8.91 -3.34
N ILE A 15 -1.40 8.09 -2.74
CA ILE A 15 -2.07 6.98 -3.43
C ILE A 15 -2.93 7.50 -4.58
N CYS A 16 -3.66 8.59 -4.37
CA CYS A 16 -4.46 9.26 -5.40
C CYS A 16 -3.59 9.64 -6.62
N LEU A 17 -2.46 10.31 -6.38
CA LEU A 17 -1.56 10.73 -7.46
C LEU A 17 -0.99 9.53 -8.24
N ILE A 18 -0.54 8.49 -7.52
CA ILE A 18 0.01 7.27 -8.13
C ILE A 18 -1.06 6.57 -8.97
N LEU A 19 -2.25 6.36 -8.43
CA LEU A 19 -3.32 5.66 -9.15
C LEU A 19 -3.86 6.46 -10.33
N PHE A 20 -3.88 7.79 -10.25
CA PHE A 20 -4.24 8.63 -11.38
C PHE A 20 -3.26 8.46 -12.55
N VAL A 21 -1.94 8.42 -12.25
CA VAL A 21 -0.91 8.14 -13.27
C VAL A 21 -1.05 6.72 -13.81
N VAL A 22 -1.25 5.72 -12.95
CA VAL A 22 -1.44 4.31 -13.35
C VAL A 22 -2.69 4.14 -14.23
N HIS A 23 -3.79 4.83 -13.92
CA HIS A 23 -5.01 4.81 -14.72
C HIS A 23 -4.77 5.30 -16.15
N HIS A 24 -3.99 6.37 -16.33
CA HIS A 24 -3.66 6.90 -17.65
C HIS A 24 -2.63 6.05 -18.40
N ALA A 25 -1.88 5.19 -17.71
CA ALA A 25 -0.96 4.23 -18.31
C ALA A 25 -1.72 3.06 -19.00
N PRO A 26 -1.09 2.37 -19.97
CA PRO A 26 -1.73 1.28 -20.73
C PRO A 26 -2.32 0.18 -19.84
N PHE A 27 -1.66 -0.13 -18.72
CA PHE A 27 -2.10 -1.15 -17.77
C PHE A 27 -3.38 -0.77 -17.03
N GLY A 28 -3.51 0.48 -16.56
CA GLY A 28 -4.71 0.94 -15.86
C GLY A 28 -5.93 1.00 -16.78
N ARG A 29 -5.75 1.47 -18.02
CA ARG A 29 -6.81 1.44 -19.05
C ARG A 29 -7.23 0.01 -19.37
N TYR A 30 -6.27 -0.90 -19.49
CA TYR A 30 -6.54 -2.31 -19.76
C TYR A 30 -7.43 -2.94 -18.68
N ILE A 31 -7.15 -2.69 -17.39
CA ILE A 31 -7.98 -3.22 -16.30
C ILE A 31 -9.43 -2.72 -16.41
N GLU A 32 -9.61 -1.43 -16.68
CA GLU A 32 -10.94 -0.84 -16.80
C GLU A 32 -11.68 -1.32 -18.06
N GLU A 33 -11.00 -1.49 -19.20
CA GLU A 33 -11.60 -1.99 -20.44
C GLU A 33 -11.94 -3.49 -20.35
N GLU A 34 -11.11 -4.29 -19.65
CA GLU A 34 -11.28 -5.75 -19.60
C GLU A 34 -12.24 -6.20 -18.50
N TYR A 35 -12.29 -5.49 -17.37
CA TYR A 35 -13.09 -5.85 -16.20
C TYR A 35 -14.17 -4.82 -15.85
N GLY A 36 -13.82 -3.53 -15.84
CA GLY A 36 -14.74 -2.46 -15.44
C GLY A 36 -15.89 -2.26 -16.43
N LEU A 37 -15.57 -2.17 -17.71
CA LEU A 37 -16.54 -1.92 -18.77
C LEU A 37 -17.52 -3.11 -18.93
N PRO A 38 -17.10 -4.39 -18.98
CA PRO A 38 -18.03 -5.51 -19.00
C PRO A 38 -18.92 -5.60 -17.75
N LEU A 39 -18.40 -5.23 -16.57
CA LEU A 39 -19.21 -5.15 -15.35
C LEU A 39 -20.35 -4.14 -15.51
N LEU A 40 -20.06 -2.94 -16.03
CA LEU A 40 -21.08 -1.92 -16.29
C LEU A 40 -22.10 -2.36 -17.33
N TYR A 41 -21.68 -3.04 -18.41
CA TYR A 41 -22.60 -3.63 -19.39
C TYR A 41 -23.52 -4.70 -18.75
N LYS A 42 -22.97 -5.57 -17.90
CA LYS A 42 -23.74 -6.60 -17.20
C LYS A 42 -24.75 -6.00 -16.21
N LEU A 43 -24.37 -4.95 -15.49
CA LEU A 43 -25.25 -4.26 -14.54
C LEU A 43 -26.34 -3.43 -15.23
N ARG A 44 -26.01 -2.80 -16.36
CA ARG A 44 -26.97 -2.04 -17.18
C ARG A 44 -27.96 -2.95 -17.90
N GLY A 45 -27.51 -4.10 -18.39
CA GLY A 45 -28.32 -5.04 -19.16
C GLY A 45 -28.51 -4.64 -20.63
N VAL A 46 -29.40 -5.39 -21.30
CA VAL A 46 -29.75 -5.23 -22.72
C VAL A 46 -30.61 -3.99 -22.92
N ARG A 47 -30.38 -3.26 -24.01
CA ARG A 47 -31.14 -2.06 -24.42
C ARG A 47 -31.89 -2.31 -25.73
N SER A 48 -32.97 -1.57 -25.93
CA SER A 48 -33.65 -1.49 -27.22
C SER A 48 -32.77 -0.79 -28.25
N THR A 49 -32.77 -1.32 -29.47
CA THR A 49 -32.08 -0.75 -30.63
C THR A 49 -32.98 0.27 -31.34
N PRO A 50 -32.43 1.27 -32.06
CA PRO A 50 -33.22 2.12 -32.93
C PRO A 50 -33.95 1.32 -34.03
N ASP A 51 -35.22 1.60 -34.25
CA ASP A 51 -36.05 0.88 -35.25
C ASP A 51 -35.62 1.11 -36.71
N GLN A 52 -34.69 2.05 -36.95
CA GLN A 52 -34.25 2.50 -38.27
C GLN A 52 -33.10 1.65 -38.85
N VAL A 53 -32.64 0.63 -38.13
CA VAL A 53 -31.54 -0.27 -38.55
C VAL A 53 -32.07 -1.68 -38.73
N LEU A 54 -31.70 -2.31 -39.84
CA LEU A 54 -32.05 -3.70 -40.16
C LEU A 54 -30.82 -4.46 -40.63
N ILE A 55 -30.66 -5.70 -40.18
CA ILE A 55 -29.67 -6.63 -40.72
C ILE A 55 -30.38 -7.65 -41.60
N ILE A 56 -29.89 -7.83 -42.82
CA ILE A 56 -30.25 -8.97 -43.66
C ILE A 56 -29.13 -10.00 -43.53
N ASN A 57 -29.47 -11.11 -42.88
CA ASN A 57 -28.57 -12.22 -42.70
C ASN A 57 -28.47 -13.03 -44.00
N ILE A 58 -27.26 -13.17 -44.51
CA ILE A 58 -26.97 -14.12 -45.58
C ILE A 58 -26.68 -15.47 -44.95
N ASP A 59 -27.70 -16.31 -44.97
CA ASP A 59 -27.73 -17.67 -44.50
C ASP A 59 -27.81 -18.65 -45.67
N GLN A 60 -27.52 -19.93 -45.39
CA GLN A 60 -27.70 -20.97 -46.41
C GLN A 60 -29.20 -21.16 -46.68
N PRO A 61 -29.59 -21.40 -47.94
CA PRO A 61 -30.99 -21.61 -48.29
C PRO A 61 -31.57 -22.83 -47.55
N PRO A 62 -32.87 -22.80 -47.20
CA PRO A 62 -33.57 -23.95 -46.60
C PRO A 62 -33.44 -25.20 -47.49
N PRO A 63 -33.62 -26.42 -46.93
CA PRO A 63 -32.87 -27.64 -47.29
C PRO A 63 -33.15 -28.19 -48.70
N VAL A 64 -32.59 -27.50 -49.69
CA VAL A 64 -32.45 -27.93 -51.08
C VAL A 64 -31.00 -27.63 -51.44
N ASP A 65 -30.28 -28.62 -51.96
CA ASP A 65 -28.90 -28.47 -52.42
C ASP A 65 -28.89 -27.51 -53.63
N THR A 66 -28.71 -26.21 -53.36
CA THR A 66 -28.80 -25.14 -54.37
C THR A 66 -27.54 -25.03 -55.24
N GLY A 67 -26.48 -25.79 -54.93
CA GLY A 67 -25.19 -25.72 -55.62
C GLY A 67 -24.44 -24.40 -55.40
N LEU A 68 -24.83 -23.59 -54.42
CA LEU A 68 -24.16 -22.33 -54.09
C LEU A 68 -22.85 -22.56 -53.31
N PRO A 69 -21.79 -21.76 -53.56
CA PRO A 69 -20.54 -21.84 -52.79
C PRO A 69 -20.69 -21.57 -51.29
N ASN A 70 -19.75 -22.06 -50.47
CA ASN A 70 -19.70 -21.78 -49.03
C ASN A 70 -19.29 -20.34 -48.68
N ASP A 71 -18.51 -19.70 -49.55
CA ASP A 71 -18.17 -18.29 -49.43
C ASP A 71 -19.25 -17.44 -50.11
N PHE A 72 -19.85 -16.53 -49.36
CA PHE A 72 -20.90 -15.65 -49.86
C PHE A 72 -20.36 -14.66 -50.91
N ALA A 73 -19.07 -14.29 -50.84
CA ALA A 73 -18.44 -13.47 -51.88
C ALA A 73 -18.37 -14.19 -53.25
N ASP A 74 -18.50 -15.53 -53.24
CA ASP A 74 -18.44 -16.35 -54.43
C ASP A 74 -19.81 -16.62 -55.07
N TRP A 75 -20.90 -16.18 -54.44
CA TRP A 75 -22.25 -16.37 -54.97
C TRP A 75 -22.48 -15.64 -56.30
N PRO A 76 -23.39 -16.15 -57.17
CA PRO A 76 -23.76 -15.47 -58.40
C PRO A 76 -24.30 -14.06 -58.13
N ARG A 77 -23.78 -13.05 -58.84
CA ARG A 77 -24.14 -11.64 -58.61
C ARG A 77 -25.60 -11.33 -58.94
N SER A 78 -26.28 -12.21 -59.69
CA SER A 78 -27.73 -12.16 -59.92
C SER A 78 -28.55 -12.23 -58.62
N VAL A 79 -28.06 -12.93 -57.58
CA VAL A 79 -28.73 -12.99 -56.27
C VAL A 79 -28.72 -11.61 -55.62
N TYR A 80 -27.56 -10.96 -55.58
CA TYR A 80 -27.39 -9.62 -55.02
C TYR A 80 -28.07 -8.53 -55.87
N ALA A 81 -28.07 -8.68 -57.19
CA ALA A 81 -28.81 -7.81 -58.11
C ALA A 81 -30.32 -7.81 -57.79
N HIS A 82 -30.91 -9.01 -57.66
CA HIS A 82 -32.32 -9.13 -57.31
C HIS A 82 -32.63 -8.57 -55.92
N LEU A 83 -31.75 -8.84 -54.93
CA LEU A 83 -31.89 -8.29 -53.59
C LEU A 83 -31.90 -6.76 -53.59
N VAL A 84 -30.94 -6.13 -54.27
CA VAL A 84 -30.87 -4.66 -54.36
C VAL A 84 -32.09 -4.09 -55.08
N ALA A 85 -32.50 -4.70 -56.20
CA ALA A 85 -33.69 -4.29 -56.93
C ALA A 85 -34.96 -4.39 -56.07
N LYS A 86 -35.06 -5.42 -55.22
CA LYS A 86 -36.18 -5.60 -54.29
C LYS A 86 -36.16 -4.60 -53.14
N LEU A 87 -35.00 -4.35 -52.54
CA LEU A 87 -34.84 -3.36 -51.47
C LEU A 87 -35.13 -1.92 -51.96
N ALA A 88 -34.78 -1.61 -53.21
CA ALA A 88 -35.10 -0.33 -53.83
C ALA A 88 -36.62 -0.07 -53.90
N GLN A 89 -37.45 -1.12 -54.04
CA GLN A 89 -38.91 -1.00 -54.04
C GLN A 89 -39.48 -0.60 -52.67
N TYR A 90 -38.77 -0.89 -51.58
CA TYR A 90 -39.19 -0.58 -50.22
C TYR A 90 -38.76 0.81 -49.73
N ASN A 91 -38.13 1.64 -50.58
CA ASN A 91 -37.64 2.96 -50.21
C ASN A 91 -36.72 2.94 -48.96
N VAL A 92 -35.77 2.01 -48.94
CA VAL A 92 -34.71 1.96 -47.91
C VAL A 92 -33.80 3.18 -48.04
N GLN A 93 -33.28 3.67 -46.91
CA GLN A 93 -32.48 4.90 -46.89
C GLN A 93 -31.03 4.69 -47.35
N ALA A 94 -30.44 3.54 -47.02
CA ALA A 94 -29.13 3.12 -47.51
C ALA A 94 -29.00 1.60 -47.45
N ILE A 95 -28.20 1.01 -48.35
CA ILE A 95 -27.93 -0.43 -48.42
C ILE A 95 -26.41 -0.62 -48.26
N ALA A 96 -25.95 -1.19 -47.16
CA ALA A 96 -24.53 -1.38 -46.87
C ALA A 96 -24.14 -2.87 -46.92
N PHE A 97 -23.19 -3.22 -47.79
CA PHE A 97 -22.70 -4.60 -47.90
C PHE A 97 -21.43 -4.81 -47.08
N ASP A 98 -21.46 -5.73 -46.11
CA ASP A 98 -20.29 -6.29 -45.42
C ASP A 98 -19.76 -7.54 -46.15
N ILE A 99 -19.72 -7.48 -47.49
CA ILE A 99 -19.19 -8.52 -48.37
C ILE A 99 -18.30 -7.89 -49.43
N GLY A 100 -17.08 -8.41 -49.57
CA GLY A 100 -16.12 -7.92 -50.54
C GLY A 100 -16.28 -8.56 -51.91
N PHE A 101 -16.72 -7.79 -52.91
CA PHE A 101 -16.81 -8.23 -54.31
C PHE A 101 -15.52 -7.90 -55.08
N MET A 102 -14.43 -8.62 -54.83
CA MET A 102 -13.09 -8.25 -55.33
C MET A 102 -12.85 -8.59 -56.81
N GLU A 103 -13.41 -9.70 -57.29
CA GLU A 103 -13.15 -10.23 -58.63
C GLU A 103 -14.43 -10.21 -59.49
N GLU A 104 -14.25 -9.87 -60.76
CA GLU A 104 -15.23 -10.09 -61.82
C GLU A 104 -15.23 -11.57 -62.20
N LYS A 105 -16.42 -12.18 -62.23
CA LYS A 105 -16.59 -13.63 -62.45
C LYS A 105 -17.44 -13.94 -63.68
N ASP A 106 -18.53 -13.20 -63.87
CA ASP A 106 -19.49 -13.39 -64.95
C ASP A 106 -19.95 -12.01 -65.41
N PRO A 107 -19.41 -11.49 -66.53
CA PRO A 107 -19.65 -10.11 -66.96
C PRO A 107 -21.14 -9.75 -67.10
N ILE A 108 -21.99 -10.72 -67.47
CA ILE A 108 -23.44 -10.50 -67.62
C ILE A 108 -24.08 -10.30 -66.24
N LYS A 109 -23.81 -11.21 -65.30
CA LYS A 109 -24.39 -11.15 -63.94
C LYS A 109 -23.79 -10.01 -63.13
N ASP A 110 -22.50 -9.74 -63.30
CA ASP A 110 -21.76 -8.66 -62.67
C ASP A 110 -22.25 -7.29 -63.18
N GLY A 111 -22.57 -7.20 -64.49
CA GLY A 111 -23.22 -6.04 -65.10
C GLY A 111 -24.63 -5.80 -64.54
N ALA A 112 -25.46 -6.85 -64.44
CA ALA A 112 -26.81 -6.74 -63.87
C ALA A 112 -26.80 -6.28 -62.40
N PHE A 113 -25.82 -6.70 -61.61
CA PHE A 113 -25.64 -6.22 -60.24
C PHE A 113 -25.25 -4.74 -60.22
N ALA A 114 -24.28 -4.33 -61.03
CA ALA A 114 -23.89 -2.92 -61.16
C ALA A 114 -25.05 -2.02 -61.65
N GLU A 115 -25.91 -2.51 -62.54
CA GLU A 115 -27.13 -1.79 -62.95
C GLU A 115 -28.15 -1.66 -61.81
N SER A 116 -28.35 -2.74 -61.03
CA SER A 116 -29.25 -2.71 -59.87
C SER A 116 -28.76 -1.73 -58.79
N ILE A 117 -27.44 -1.70 -58.54
CA ILE A 117 -26.80 -0.73 -57.65
C ILE A 117 -27.04 0.71 -58.14
N ARG A 118 -26.81 0.98 -59.43
CA ARG A 118 -27.07 2.31 -60.03
C ARG A 118 -28.54 2.71 -59.95
N GLY A 119 -29.44 1.75 -60.16
CA GLY A 119 -30.89 1.97 -60.05
C GLY A 119 -31.34 2.32 -58.63
N ALA A 120 -30.69 1.76 -57.60
CA ALA A 120 -30.98 2.07 -56.20
C ALA A 120 -30.35 3.41 -55.74
N GLY A 121 -29.14 3.74 -56.20
CA GLY A 121 -28.48 5.03 -55.96
C GLY A 121 -27.99 5.29 -54.52
N ASN A 122 -28.21 4.37 -53.59
CA ASN A 122 -27.91 4.51 -52.15
C ASN A 122 -27.16 3.30 -51.57
N VAL A 123 -26.40 2.60 -52.42
CA VAL A 123 -25.65 1.39 -52.03
C VAL A 123 -24.21 1.74 -51.64
N VAL A 124 -23.76 1.23 -50.50
CA VAL A 124 -22.38 1.31 -50.01
C VAL A 124 -21.74 -0.06 -50.09
N LEU A 125 -20.59 -0.14 -50.76
CA LEU A 125 -19.79 -1.37 -50.87
C LEU A 125 -18.52 -1.28 -50.03
N ILE A 126 -18.09 -2.42 -49.49
CA ILE A 126 -16.89 -2.49 -48.68
C ILE A 126 -15.62 -2.48 -49.54
N GLU A 127 -14.62 -1.70 -49.10
CA GLU A 127 -13.24 -1.81 -49.59
C GLU A 127 -12.44 -2.71 -48.66
N LYS A 128 -11.77 -3.71 -49.21
CA LYS A 128 -10.97 -4.62 -48.39
C LYS A 128 -9.64 -3.96 -48.08
N LEU A 129 -9.35 -3.84 -46.79
CA LEU A 129 -8.06 -3.34 -46.32
C LEU A 129 -7.06 -4.50 -46.30
N TRP A 130 -6.00 -4.38 -47.10
CA TRP A 130 -4.88 -5.31 -47.09
C TRP A 130 -3.69 -4.74 -46.32
N ARG A 131 -3.08 -5.56 -45.48
CA ARG A 131 -1.74 -5.31 -44.93
C ARG A 131 -0.75 -6.02 -45.83
N GLY A 132 0.04 -5.26 -46.58
CA GLY A 132 1.09 -5.82 -47.42
C GLY A 132 2.37 -6.02 -46.62
N ASP A 133 2.97 -7.21 -46.69
CA ASP A 133 4.40 -7.38 -46.41
C ASP A 133 5.20 -6.79 -47.59
N LEU A 134 6.29 -6.11 -47.29
CA LEU A 134 7.17 -5.33 -48.19
C LEU A 134 7.90 -6.13 -49.32
N HIS A 135 7.34 -7.25 -49.79
CA HIS A 135 7.96 -8.14 -50.78
C HIS A 135 7.20 -8.27 -52.12
N SER A 136 6.38 -7.28 -52.50
CA SER A 136 5.91 -7.16 -53.89
C SER A 136 6.95 -6.39 -54.74
N PRO A 137 7.36 -6.90 -55.93
CA PRO A 137 8.39 -6.28 -56.76
C PRO A 137 7.99 -4.95 -57.43
N GLU A 138 6.76 -4.47 -57.24
CA GLU A 138 6.21 -3.29 -57.93
C GLU A 138 6.20 -1.99 -57.11
N VAL A 139 6.56 -2.01 -55.82
CA VAL A 139 6.64 -0.78 -54.99
C VAL A 139 8.06 -0.61 -54.46
N LYS A 140 8.95 -0.13 -55.32
CA LYS A 140 10.25 0.41 -54.90
C LYS A 140 10.09 1.91 -54.63
N ASP A 141 10.48 2.34 -53.44
CA ASP A 141 10.67 3.73 -53.00
C ASP A 141 9.48 4.52 -52.45
N VAL A 142 8.76 3.95 -51.47
CA VAL A 142 8.08 4.80 -50.45
C VAL A 142 8.27 4.20 -49.06
N MET A 143 9.37 4.55 -48.40
CA MET A 143 9.56 4.34 -46.96
C MET A 143 9.05 5.57 -46.23
N VAL A 144 7.88 5.47 -45.57
CA VAL A 144 7.43 6.44 -44.57
C VAL A 144 7.61 5.79 -43.20
N ALA A 145 8.47 6.42 -42.38
CA ALA A 145 8.89 6.03 -41.04
C ALA A 145 7.96 5.05 -40.28
N GLY A 146 8.27 3.75 -40.32
CA GLY A 146 7.78 2.75 -39.34
C GLY A 146 6.29 2.37 -39.41
N HIS A 147 5.54 2.75 -40.45
CA HIS A 147 4.13 2.38 -40.60
C HIS A 147 3.95 1.35 -41.72
N GLU A 148 3.36 0.18 -41.38
CA GLU A 148 2.86 -0.78 -42.38
C GLU A 148 1.90 -0.06 -43.35
N LEU A 149 2.15 -0.17 -44.65
CA LEU A 149 1.26 0.37 -45.67
C LEU A 149 0.02 -0.51 -45.76
N GLU A 150 -1.12 0.04 -45.31
CA GLU A 150 -2.44 -0.56 -45.50
C GLU A 150 -3.01 -0.08 -46.84
N ILE A 151 -3.25 -0.99 -47.78
CA ILE A 151 -3.75 -0.68 -49.12
C ILE A 151 -5.24 -1.00 -49.19
N LEU A 152 -6.04 -0.05 -49.69
CA LEU A 152 -7.46 -0.26 -49.97
C LEU A 152 -7.61 -0.95 -51.33
N GLN A 153 -8.23 -2.13 -51.32
CA GLN A 153 -8.63 -2.83 -52.53
C GLN A 153 -10.13 -2.59 -52.78
N PRO A 154 -10.50 -1.86 -53.84
CA PRO A 154 -11.90 -1.65 -54.19
C PRO A 154 -12.52 -2.93 -54.76
N PRO A 155 -13.87 -3.00 -54.82
CA PRO A 155 -14.56 -4.03 -55.58
C PRO A 155 -14.19 -4.04 -57.07
N TYR A 156 -14.62 -5.07 -57.81
CA TYR A 156 -14.46 -5.11 -59.25
C TYR A 156 -15.05 -3.84 -59.91
N LYS A 157 -14.41 -3.40 -61.00
CA LYS A 157 -14.57 -2.06 -61.57
C LYS A 157 -16.02 -1.61 -61.75
N LEU A 158 -16.87 -2.46 -62.35
CA LEU A 158 -18.27 -2.11 -62.62
C LEU A 158 -19.09 -1.88 -61.33
N ALA A 159 -18.85 -2.67 -60.28
CA ALA A 159 -19.52 -2.45 -58.99
C ALA A 159 -18.97 -1.22 -58.26
N ALA A 160 -17.66 -0.98 -58.34
CA ALA A 160 -17.01 0.19 -57.75
C ALA A 160 -17.52 1.51 -58.36
N GLU A 161 -17.67 1.56 -59.69
CA GLU A 161 -18.23 2.72 -60.39
C GLU A 161 -19.73 2.90 -60.15
N ALA A 162 -20.46 1.82 -59.86
CA ALA A 162 -21.90 1.84 -59.60
C ALA A 162 -22.28 2.27 -58.18
N ALA A 163 -21.45 1.95 -57.18
CA ALA A 163 -21.75 2.20 -55.77
C ALA A 163 -21.83 3.70 -55.44
N ALA A 164 -22.68 4.08 -54.48
CA ALA A 164 -22.78 5.47 -54.02
C ALA A 164 -21.52 5.89 -53.25
N VAL A 165 -20.96 4.99 -52.42
CA VAL A 165 -19.73 5.18 -51.66
C VAL A 165 -19.01 3.85 -51.51
N LEU A 166 -17.67 3.90 -51.56
CA LEU A 166 -16.79 2.81 -51.16
C LEU A 166 -16.19 3.14 -49.80
N ALA A 167 -16.24 2.19 -48.86
CA ALA A 167 -15.75 2.41 -47.50
C ALA A 167 -15.17 1.15 -46.88
N PRO A 168 -14.02 1.22 -46.19
CA PRO A 168 -13.49 0.06 -45.48
C PRO A 168 -14.22 -0.17 -44.15
N PHE A 169 -14.17 -1.39 -43.63
CA PHE A 169 -14.60 -1.69 -42.26
C PHE A 169 -13.54 -2.49 -41.50
N PRO A 170 -12.41 -1.86 -41.15
CA PRO A 170 -11.37 -2.55 -40.43
C PRO A 170 -11.81 -2.77 -38.99
N LEU A 171 -11.84 -4.03 -38.57
CA LEU A 171 -12.01 -4.42 -37.18
C LEU A 171 -10.75 -5.15 -36.71
N PRO A 172 -10.22 -4.84 -35.51
CA PRO A 172 -9.03 -5.51 -35.01
C PRO A 172 -9.41 -6.95 -34.62
N LYS A 173 -8.94 -7.92 -35.40
CA LYS A 173 -9.01 -9.36 -35.08
C LYS A 173 -7.92 -9.72 -34.05
N THR A 174 -7.97 -9.10 -32.88
CA THR A 174 -7.06 -9.44 -31.77
C THR A 174 -7.78 -10.37 -30.79
N GLY A 175 -7.08 -11.23 -30.06
CA GLY A 175 -7.66 -12.01 -28.94
C GLY A 175 -8.13 -11.15 -27.75
N ARG A 176 -8.26 -9.84 -27.91
CA ARG A 176 -8.76 -8.88 -26.91
C ARG A 176 -10.16 -8.43 -27.29
N LYS A 177 -10.97 -8.04 -26.30
CA LYS A 177 -12.32 -7.54 -26.53
C LYS A 177 -12.31 -6.24 -27.35
N LEU A 178 -13.10 -6.23 -28.39
CA LEU A 178 -13.44 -5.08 -29.20
C LEU A 178 -14.42 -4.18 -28.45
N ASN A 179 -13.90 -3.09 -27.90
CA ASN A 179 -14.69 -2.07 -27.20
C ASN A 179 -14.75 -0.74 -27.96
N ARG A 180 -13.97 -0.61 -29.04
CA ARG A 180 -13.79 0.64 -29.79
C ARG A 180 -13.99 0.39 -31.27
N CYS A 181 -14.54 1.40 -31.96
CA CYS A 181 -14.69 1.40 -33.41
C CYS A 181 -13.96 2.61 -34.01
N TRP A 182 -13.47 2.45 -35.24
CA TRP A 182 -13.01 3.57 -36.05
C TRP A 182 -14.19 4.17 -36.81
N LEU A 183 -14.34 5.49 -36.72
CA LEU A 183 -15.22 6.26 -37.59
C LEU A 183 -14.48 6.65 -38.88
N PHE A 184 -13.18 6.92 -38.78
CA PHE A 184 -12.29 7.21 -39.90
C PHE A 184 -10.98 6.43 -39.73
N LYS A 185 -10.40 5.97 -40.85
CA LYS A 185 -9.16 5.21 -40.87
C LYS A 185 -8.00 6.05 -41.41
N ASP A 186 -7.19 6.59 -40.51
CA ASP A 186 -6.10 7.53 -40.88
C ASP A 186 -4.99 6.89 -41.72
N SER A 187 -4.60 5.66 -41.39
CA SER A 187 -3.59 4.92 -42.16
C SER A 187 -4.01 4.61 -43.60
N ALA A 188 -5.31 4.74 -43.91
CA ALA A 188 -5.88 4.54 -45.24
C ALA A 188 -6.33 5.87 -45.88
N GLY A 189 -5.71 7.00 -45.50
CA GLY A 189 -6.01 8.31 -46.08
C GLY A 189 -7.15 9.08 -45.41
N GLY A 190 -7.55 8.70 -44.18
CA GLY A 190 -8.61 9.38 -43.44
C GLY A 190 -10.01 9.10 -43.98
N VAL A 191 -10.20 7.93 -44.62
CA VAL A 191 -11.48 7.51 -45.20
C VAL A 191 -12.49 7.12 -44.10
N PRO A 192 -13.79 7.44 -44.26
CA PRO A 192 -14.86 7.00 -43.38
C PRO A 192 -15.03 5.48 -43.41
N THR A 193 -15.45 4.89 -42.29
CA THR A 193 -15.77 3.45 -42.25
C THR A 193 -17.17 3.14 -42.77
N LEU A 194 -17.45 1.87 -43.09
CA LEU A 194 -18.74 1.42 -43.64
C LEU A 194 -19.98 1.99 -42.90
N PRO A 195 -20.06 1.99 -41.54
CA PRO A 195 -21.19 2.58 -40.83
C PRO A 195 -21.32 4.10 -41.02
N VAL A 196 -20.19 4.81 -41.08
CA VAL A 196 -20.17 6.27 -41.28
C VAL A 196 -20.58 6.62 -42.70
N ALA A 197 -20.10 5.86 -43.69
CA ALA A 197 -20.50 6.01 -45.08
C ALA A 197 -22.00 5.74 -45.27
N ALA A 198 -22.53 4.67 -44.65
CA ALA A 198 -23.96 4.38 -44.67
C ALA A 198 -24.81 5.48 -44.02
N TYR A 199 -24.33 6.05 -42.89
CA TYR A 199 -24.99 7.18 -42.23
C TYR A 199 -24.99 8.42 -43.10
N GLN A 200 -23.86 8.71 -43.76
CA GLN A 200 -23.79 9.81 -44.70
C GLN A 200 -24.76 9.61 -45.86
N VAL A 201 -24.80 8.40 -46.46
CA VAL A 201 -25.70 8.04 -47.57
C VAL A 201 -27.18 8.26 -47.21
N MET A 202 -27.57 7.87 -46.01
CA MET A 202 -28.91 8.15 -45.48
C MET A 202 -29.15 9.66 -45.28
N ALA A 203 -28.15 10.39 -44.80
CA ALA A 203 -28.26 11.82 -44.56
C ALA A 203 -28.15 12.69 -45.85
N LEU A 204 -27.89 12.09 -47.02
CA LEU A 204 -27.65 12.83 -48.28
C LEU A 204 -28.87 13.61 -48.76
N GLU A 205 -30.09 13.12 -48.53
CA GLU A 205 -31.34 13.77 -48.98
C GLU A 205 -31.48 15.21 -48.44
N LYS A 206 -30.75 15.56 -47.38
CA LYS A 206 -30.78 16.88 -46.73
C LYS A 206 -29.43 17.62 -46.77
N LYS A 207 -28.49 17.19 -47.63
CA LYS A 207 -27.17 17.81 -47.85
C LYS A 207 -27.18 19.32 -48.09
N GLN A 208 -28.22 19.82 -48.77
CA GLN A 208 -28.38 21.26 -49.02
C GLN A 208 -28.45 22.06 -47.72
N ASN A 209 -29.06 21.50 -46.67
CA ASN A 209 -29.17 22.15 -45.36
C ASN A 209 -27.82 22.19 -44.63
N LEU A 210 -27.03 21.11 -44.70
CA LEU A 210 -25.67 21.07 -44.13
C LEU A 210 -24.74 22.06 -44.85
N TYR A 211 -24.79 22.12 -46.18
CA TYR A 211 -24.00 23.07 -46.95
C TYR A 211 -24.41 24.51 -46.68
N ALA A 212 -25.72 24.81 -46.68
CA ALA A 212 -26.25 26.13 -46.34
C ALA A 212 -25.82 26.57 -44.93
N PHE A 213 -25.88 25.64 -43.96
CA PHE A 213 -25.42 25.86 -42.60
C PHE A 213 -23.91 26.18 -42.56
N LEU A 214 -23.07 25.34 -43.16
CA LEU A 214 -21.61 25.57 -43.19
C LEU A 214 -21.24 26.86 -43.93
N ASN A 215 -21.95 27.18 -45.02
CA ASN A 215 -21.75 28.40 -45.78
C ASN A 215 -22.15 29.64 -44.98
N SER A 216 -23.19 29.55 -44.14
CA SER A 216 -23.59 30.64 -43.23
C SER A 216 -22.56 30.90 -42.12
N LEU A 217 -21.87 29.85 -41.65
CA LEU A 217 -20.89 29.95 -40.56
C LEU A 217 -19.51 30.42 -41.01
N HIS A 218 -19.00 29.93 -42.16
CA HIS A 218 -17.68 30.30 -42.64
C HIS A 218 -17.53 30.17 -44.17
N PRO A 219 -18.03 31.17 -44.94
CA PRO A 219 -18.06 31.13 -46.42
C PRO A 219 -16.69 30.85 -47.05
N ALA A 220 -15.61 31.39 -46.48
CA ALA A 220 -14.25 31.23 -46.99
C ALA A 220 -13.71 29.78 -46.90
N SER A 221 -14.26 28.95 -46.01
CA SER A 221 -13.88 27.54 -45.88
C SER A 221 -14.74 26.61 -46.76
N VAL A 222 -15.86 27.13 -47.26
CA VAL A 222 -16.83 26.41 -48.10
C VAL A 222 -16.68 26.78 -49.58
N ALA A 223 -15.96 27.86 -49.90
CA ALA A 223 -15.74 28.35 -51.26
C ALA A 223 -15.01 27.36 -52.21
N ALA A 224 -14.30 26.36 -51.67
CA ALA A 224 -13.65 25.31 -52.46
C ALA A 224 -14.46 24.01 -52.55
N LEU A 225 -15.66 23.95 -51.96
CA LEU A 225 -16.62 22.88 -52.21
C LEU A 225 -17.41 23.17 -53.50
N PRO A 226 -17.77 22.15 -54.30
CA PRO A 226 -18.54 22.34 -55.53
C PRO A 226 -19.86 23.10 -55.28
N PRO A 227 -20.24 24.06 -56.13
CA PRO A 227 -21.41 24.92 -55.93
C PRO A 227 -22.76 24.22 -56.17
N ASP A 228 -22.78 23.06 -56.83
CA ASP A 228 -24.01 22.31 -57.14
C ASP A 228 -23.85 20.80 -56.88
N ILE A 229 -23.95 20.41 -55.59
CA ILE A 229 -23.83 19.01 -55.13
C ILE A 229 -25.03 18.15 -55.59
N SER A 230 -26.08 18.77 -56.15
CA SER A 230 -27.28 18.04 -56.60
C SER A 230 -27.08 17.24 -57.90
N ARG A 231 -26.04 17.55 -58.69
CA ARG A 231 -25.80 16.95 -60.02
C ARG A 231 -24.66 15.94 -60.10
N GLU A 232 -23.86 15.76 -59.05
CA GLU A 232 -22.71 14.83 -59.05
C GLU A 232 -22.90 13.73 -57.99
N LEU A 233 -23.81 12.80 -58.29
CA LEU A 233 -24.04 11.54 -57.54
C LEU A 233 -23.14 10.39 -58.03
N SER A 234 -22.12 10.70 -58.85
CA SER A 234 -21.13 9.72 -59.29
C SER A 234 -20.07 9.50 -58.21
N SER A 235 -19.72 8.24 -57.98
CA SER A 235 -18.98 7.71 -56.83
C SER A 235 -17.64 8.36 -56.39
N PRO A 236 -16.87 9.12 -57.20
CA PRO A 236 -15.62 9.74 -56.72
C PRO A 236 -15.81 10.98 -55.82
N ASP A 237 -16.93 11.70 -55.93
CA ASP A 237 -17.05 13.05 -55.37
C ASP A 237 -17.59 13.07 -53.93
N LEU A 238 -18.39 12.08 -53.53
CA LEU A 238 -18.97 12.02 -52.19
C LEU A 238 -17.91 11.73 -51.13
N LEU A 239 -17.06 10.74 -51.35
CA LEU A 239 -15.95 10.40 -50.44
C LEU A 239 -14.99 11.58 -50.28
N SER A 240 -14.60 12.20 -51.39
CA SER A 240 -13.75 13.40 -51.44
C SER A 240 -14.36 14.56 -50.65
N THR A 241 -15.68 14.76 -50.77
CA THR A 241 -16.43 15.74 -49.99
C THR A 241 -16.37 15.44 -48.49
N MET A 242 -16.51 14.19 -48.06
CA MET A 242 -16.44 13.82 -46.63
C MET A 242 -15.06 14.11 -46.03
N ILE A 243 -13.99 13.73 -46.73
CA ILE A 243 -12.60 13.97 -46.31
C ILE A 243 -12.33 15.48 -46.24
N TYR A 244 -12.79 16.22 -47.25
CA TYR A 244 -12.65 17.67 -47.29
C TYR A 244 -13.38 18.36 -46.13
N LEU A 245 -14.66 18.03 -45.90
CA LEU A 245 -15.46 18.58 -44.80
C LEU A 245 -14.81 18.31 -43.43
N ARG A 246 -14.33 17.09 -43.21
CA ARG A 246 -13.55 16.74 -42.02
C ARG A 246 -12.30 17.60 -41.88
N SER A 247 -11.53 17.78 -42.95
CA SER A 247 -10.31 18.60 -42.94
C SER A 247 -10.57 20.07 -42.60
N VAL A 248 -11.73 20.60 -43.00
CA VAL A 248 -12.18 21.96 -42.67
C VAL A 248 -12.59 22.06 -41.21
N LEU A 249 -13.43 21.12 -40.74
CA LEU A 249 -14.00 21.13 -39.39
C LEU A 249 -12.96 20.83 -38.29
N LEU A 250 -11.87 20.13 -38.62
CA LEU A 250 -10.76 19.91 -37.69
C LEU A 250 -9.86 21.14 -37.49
N LYS A 251 -9.98 22.20 -38.29
CA LYS A 251 -9.24 23.45 -38.07
C LYS A 251 -9.75 24.14 -36.80
N GLN A 252 -8.83 24.46 -35.88
CA GLN A 252 -9.13 24.89 -34.49
C GLN A 252 -10.15 26.03 -34.36
N GLY A 253 -10.24 26.96 -35.32
CA GLY A 253 -11.19 28.09 -35.28
C GLY A 253 -12.62 27.76 -35.76
N VAL A 254 -12.81 26.70 -36.54
CA VAL A 254 -14.12 26.31 -37.07
C VAL A 254 -14.86 25.39 -36.09
N LYS A 255 -14.12 24.50 -35.40
CA LYS A 255 -14.68 23.56 -34.43
C LYS A 255 -15.41 24.24 -33.26
N SER A 256 -14.83 25.29 -32.68
CA SER A 256 -15.45 26.05 -31.59
C SER A 256 -16.68 26.83 -32.07
N LEU A 257 -16.61 27.38 -33.29
CA LEU A 257 -17.68 28.19 -33.87
C LEU A 257 -18.90 27.33 -34.20
N VAL A 258 -18.68 26.09 -34.67
CA VAL A 258 -19.72 25.10 -34.93
C VAL A 258 -20.41 24.65 -33.63
N SER A 259 -19.68 24.42 -32.53
CA SER A 259 -20.31 24.06 -31.25
C SER A 259 -21.14 25.20 -30.68
N ASP A 260 -20.66 26.44 -30.78
CA ASP A 260 -21.33 27.61 -30.20
C ASP A 260 -22.61 28.01 -30.97
N HIS A 261 -22.67 27.75 -32.28
CA HIS A 261 -23.83 28.07 -33.12
C HIS A 261 -24.88 26.96 -33.19
N LEU A 262 -24.51 25.68 -33.03
CA LEU A 262 -25.46 24.55 -33.01
C LEU A 262 -26.51 24.70 -31.90
N ASP A 263 -26.12 25.25 -30.75
CA ASP A 263 -27.02 25.51 -29.62
C ASP A 263 -27.90 26.77 -29.80
N GLN A 264 -27.63 27.58 -30.84
CA GLN A 264 -28.29 28.87 -31.11
C GLN A 264 -29.22 28.84 -32.33
N VAL A 265 -29.31 27.72 -33.06
CA VAL A 265 -30.26 27.58 -34.19
C VAL A 265 -31.70 27.61 -33.66
N PRO A 266 -32.56 28.56 -34.09
CA PRO A 266 -33.92 28.68 -33.59
C PRO A 266 -34.76 27.41 -33.86
N ALA A 267 -35.51 26.96 -32.85
CA ALA A 267 -36.50 25.88 -33.00
C ALA A 267 -37.61 26.33 -33.96
N GLY A 268 -37.52 25.93 -35.24
CA GLY A 268 -38.52 26.27 -36.26
C GLY A 268 -38.10 26.10 -37.73
N GLU A 269 -36.79 26.10 -38.05
CA GLU A 269 -36.32 25.98 -39.44
C GLU A 269 -36.02 24.52 -39.88
N LEU A 270 -35.82 23.60 -38.92
CA LEU A 270 -35.49 22.19 -39.15
C LEU A 270 -36.36 21.31 -38.24
N SER A 271 -36.74 20.10 -38.69
CA SER A 271 -37.42 19.13 -37.81
C SER A 271 -36.46 18.60 -36.74
N ASP A 272 -36.97 18.15 -35.59
CA ASP A 272 -36.14 17.59 -34.50
C ASP A 272 -35.20 16.47 -34.98
N ARG A 273 -35.69 15.64 -35.91
CA ARG A 273 -34.91 14.56 -36.53
C ARG A 273 -33.81 15.10 -37.45
N ASP A 274 -34.07 16.16 -38.19
CA ASP A 274 -33.08 16.78 -39.08
C ASP A 274 -32.00 17.49 -38.27
N HIS A 275 -32.38 18.16 -37.17
CA HIS A 275 -31.44 18.77 -36.24
C HIS A 275 -30.51 17.72 -35.61
N GLN A 276 -31.06 16.59 -35.16
CA GLN A 276 -30.29 15.47 -34.64
C GLN A 276 -29.33 14.90 -35.69
N ARG A 277 -29.80 14.69 -36.92
CA ARG A 277 -28.98 14.16 -38.01
C ARG A 277 -27.80 15.07 -38.33
N LEU A 278 -28.04 16.37 -38.41
CA LEU A 278 -27.02 17.39 -38.67
C LEU A 278 -26.01 17.48 -37.53
N SER A 279 -26.48 17.47 -36.28
CA SER A 279 -25.64 17.47 -35.09
C SER A 279 -24.70 16.27 -35.07
N THR A 280 -25.20 15.06 -35.34
CA THR A 280 -24.38 13.85 -35.43
C THR A 280 -23.33 13.98 -36.55
N LEU A 281 -23.68 14.49 -37.74
CA LEU A 281 -22.71 14.69 -38.82
C LEU A 281 -21.56 15.61 -38.42
N LEU A 282 -21.89 16.71 -37.74
CA LEU A 282 -20.89 17.65 -37.24
C LEU A 282 -20.03 17.02 -36.14
N ASP A 283 -20.59 16.19 -35.25
CA ASP A 283 -19.80 15.44 -34.26
C ASP A 283 -18.88 14.40 -34.91
N ILE A 284 -19.36 13.67 -35.93
CA ILE A 284 -18.58 12.70 -36.70
C ILE A 284 -17.34 13.39 -37.30
N TYR A 285 -17.53 14.53 -37.96
CA TYR A 285 -16.45 15.24 -38.66
C TYR A 285 -15.52 16.04 -37.75
N SER A 286 -16.02 16.60 -36.65
CA SER A 286 -15.22 17.38 -35.71
C SER A 286 -14.61 16.54 -34.57
N GLY A 287 -15.06 15.29 -34.42
CA GLY A 287 -14.70 14.37 -33.36
C GLY A 287 -13.46 13.50 -33.63
N GLU A 288 -13.10 12.71 -32.62
CA GLU A 288 -11.99 11.75 -32.68
C GLU A 288 -12.24 10.65 -33.72
N HIS A 289 -11.16 10.10 -34.28
CA HIS A 289 -11.22 9.04 -35.29
C HIS A 289 -11.73 7.71 -34.71
N THR A 290 -11.64 7.54 -33.38
CA THR A 290 -12.11 6.36 -32.65
C THR A 290 -13.17 6.75 -31.62
N ARG A 291 -14.19 5.92 -31.48
CA ARG A 291 -15.19 6.02 -30.40
C ARG A 291 -15.29 4.70 -29.64
N ILE A 292 -15.80 4.76 -28.41
CA ILE A 292 -16.13 3.56 -27.64
C ILE A 292 -17.54 3.14 -28.02
N THR A 293 -17.66 1.94 -28.58
CA THR A 293 -18.93 1.39 -29.05
C THR A 293 -19.85 1.14 -27.87
N ASN A 294 -21.10 1.57 -27.99
CA ASN A 294 -22.16 1.29 -27.02
C ASN A 294 -22.99 0.10 -27.50
N PHE A 295 -22.65 -1.10 -27.05
CA PHE A 295 -23.35 -2.32 -27.47
C PHE A 295 -24.74 -2.43 -26.86
N TYR A 296 -25.76 -2.74 -27.66
CA TYR A 296 -27.15 -2.87 -27.18
C TYR A 296 -27.40 -4.19 -26.46
N GLY A 297 -26.76 -5.28 -26.88
CA GLY A 297 -26.98 -6.62 -26.32
C GLY A 297 -26.12 -7.69 -26.99
N PRO A 298 -26.36 -8.98 -26.68
CA PRO A 298 -25.70 -10.11 -27.34
C PRO A 298 -26.08 -10.21 -28.84
N SER A 299 -25.52 -11.20 -29.55
CA SER A 299 -25.87 -11.43 -30.96
C SER A 299 -27.39 -11.56 -31.17
N SER A 300 -27.86 -11.09 -32.33
CA SER A 300 -29.27 -11.01 -32.73
C SER A 300 -30.12 -9.99 -31.93
N THR A 301 -29.48 -9.02 -31.24
CA THR A 301 -30.21 -7.92 -30.57
C THR A 301 -30.77 -6.91 -31.57
N ILE A 302 -30.03 -6.61 -32.65
CA ILE A 302 -30.54 -5.80 -33.76
C ILE A 302 -31.44 -6.69 -34.61
N LEU A 303 -32.59 -6.16 -35.04
CA LEU A 303 -33.53 -6.88 -35.88
C LEU A 303 -32.82 -7.46 -37.10
N THR A 304 -32.86 -8.79 -37.21
CA THR A 304 -32.15 -9.56 -38.23
C THR A 304 -33.17 -10.43 -38.97
N VAL A 305 -33.20 -10.31 -40.30
CA VAL A 305 -34.11 -11.05 -41.18
C VAL A 305 -33.29 -11.92 -42.13
N SER A 306 -33.72 -13.15 -42.38
CA SER A 306 -33.07 -14.02 -43.36
C SER A 306 -33.20 -13.46 -44.77
N LEU A 307 -32.14 -13.59 -45.57
CA LEU A 307 -32.17 -13.26 -46.99
C LEU A 307 -33.31 -13.99 -47.71
N TRP A 308 -33.52 -15.27 -47.42
CA TRP A 308 -34.48 -16.11 -48.14
C TRP A 308 -35.93 -15.78 -47.79
N ASP A 309 -36.18 -15.43 -46.53
CA ASP A 309 -37.49 -14.95 -46.09
C ASP A 309 -37.85 -13.66 -46.83
N LEU A 310 -36.90 -12.72 -46.94
CA LEU A 310 -37.11 -11.49 -47.70
C LEU A 310 -37.29 -11.75 -49.20
N MET A 311 -36.53 -12.68 -49.79
CA MET A 311 -36.57 -12.97 -51.23
C MET A 311 -37.86 -13.69 -51.64
N SER A 312 -38.42 -14.55 -50.77
CA SER A 312 -39.65 -15.30 -51.02
C SER A 312 -40.94 -14.52 -50.79
N ALA A 313 -40.91 -13.48 -49.95
CA ALA A 313 -42.06 -12.61 -49.69
C ALA A 313 -42.51 -11.82 -50.94
N GLU A 314 -43.80 -11.55 -51.10
CA GLU A 314 -44.28 -10.62 -52.12
C GLU A 314 -43.90 -9.18 -51.76
N SER A 315 -43.51 -8.36 -52.74
CA SER A 315 -43.09 -6.96 -52.49
C SER A 315 -44.18 -6.07 -51.86
N SER A 316 -45.44 -6.49 -51.93
CA SER A 316 -46.60 -5.81 -51.34
C SER A 316 -47.02 -6.36 -49.98
N ASP A 317 -46.28 -7.33 -49.40
CA ASP A 317 -46.59 -7.88 -48.09
C ASP A 317 -46.49 -6.78 -47.02
N PRO A 318 -47.60 -6.40 -46.36
CA PRO A 318 -47.62 -5.33 -45.37
C PRO A 318 -46.61 -5.51 -44.23
N LEU A 319 -46.32 -6.76 -43.85
CA LEU A 319 -45.39 -7.09 -42.76
C LEU A 319 -43.94 -6.76 -43.15
N PHE A 320 -43.53 -7.10 -44.37
CA PHE A 320 -42.18 -6.78 -44.85
C PHE A 320 -42.01 -5.31 -45.19
N VAL A 321 -43.07 -4.64 -45.68
CA VAL A 321 -43.06 -3.18 -45.84
C VAL A 321 -42.81 -2.50 -44.50
N GLU A 322 -43.50 -2.89 -43.43
CA GLU A 322 -43.28 -2.32 -42.09
C GLU A 322 -41.87 -2.61 -41.54
N ILE A 323 -41.35 -3.81 -41.80
CA ILE A 323 -40.02 -4.22 -41.31
C ILE A 323 -38.88 -3.52 -42.05
N VAL A 324 -39.02 -3.23 -43.35
CA VAL A 324 -37.91 -2.78 -44.21
C VAL A 324 -38.00 -1.30 -44.58
N ALA A 325 -39.20 -0.76 -44.78
CA ALA A 325 -39.36 0.56 -45.37
C ALA A 325 -38.77 1.69 -44.51
N GLY A 326 -38.04 2.61 -45.16
CA GLY A 326 -37.44 3.76 -44.50
C GLY A 326 -36.29 3.45 -43.55
N LYS A 327 -35.77 2.22 -43.51
CA LYS A 327 -34.62 1.80 -42.70
C LYS A 327 -33.32 1.80 -43.50
N THR A 328 -32.20 1.84 -42.82
CA THR A 328 -30.89 1.51 -43.39
C THR A 328 -30.60 0.04 -43.16
N VAL A 329 -30.20 -0.64 -44.24
CA VAL A 329 -30.07 -2.09 -44.29
C VAL A 329 -28.60 -2.47 -44.38
N PHE A 330 -28.14 -3.30 -43.46
CA PHE A 330 -26.81 -3.92 -43.47
C PHE A 330 -26.93 -5.37 -43.94
N ILE A 331 -26.19 -5.74 -44.98
CA ILE A 331 -26.23 -7.06 -45.59
C ILE A 331 -24.92 -7.78 -45.29
N GLY A 332 -25.01 -8.94 -44.65
CA GLY A 332 -23.83 -9.73 -44.29
C GLY A 332 -24.18 -11.02 -43.58
N ALA A 333 -23.16 -11.77 -43.20
CA ALA A 333 -23.31 -13.08 -42.58
C ALA A 333 -23.43 -12.97 -41.05
N VAL A 334 -24.58 -13.35 -40.50
CA VAL A 334 -24.79 -13.60 -39.07
C VAL A 334 -24.70 -15.10 -38.85
N ARG A 335 -23.51 -15.59 -38.48
CA ARG A 335 -23.20 -17.02 -38.36
C ARG A 335 -23.20 -17.48 -36.90
N ASN A 336 -24.17 -18.33 -36.54
CA ASN A 336 -24.39 -18.81 -35.18
C ASN A 336 -23.86 -20.24 -34.89
N ASP A 337 -22.95 -20.81 -35.71
CA ASP A 337 -22.48 -22.21 -35.54
C ASP A 337 -20.95 -22.33 -35.36
N TRP A 338 -20.51 -23.01 -34.29
CA TRP A 338 -19.34 -22.64 -33.46
C TRP A 338 -18.25 -23.71 -33.30
N MET A 339 -17.85 -24.41 -34.37
CA MET A 339 -16.68 -25.31 -34.29
C MET A 339 -15.56 -25.04 -35.30
N SER A 340 -15.71 -24.10 -36.23
CA SER A 340 -14.68 -23.82 -37.24
C SER A 340 -14.88 -22.46 -37.91
N GLN A 341 -14.55 -21.34 -37.23
CA GLN A 341 -14.61 -20.03 -37.90
C GLN A 341 -13.40 -19.13 -37.63
N LYS A 342 -13.03 -18.39 -38.68
CA LYS A 342 -11.89 -17.47 -38.78
C LYS A 342 -12.26 -15.98 -38.58
N ASP A 343 -13.55 -15.64 -38.41
CA ASP A 343 -14.07 -14.27 -38.61
C ASP A 343 -14.93 -13.66 -37.47
N GLY A 344 -15.08 -14.31 -36.31
CA GLY A 344 -15.78 -13.74 -35.15
C GLY A 344 -14.95 -12.68 -34.39
N PHE A 345 -15.63 -11.79 -33.65
CA PHE A 345 -14.99 -10.73 -32.86
C PHE A 345 -15.37 -10.80 -31.38
N HIS A 346 -14.37 -10.93 -30.51
CA HIS A 346 -14.61 -10.87 -29.06
C HIS A 346 -15.14 -9.48 -28.65
N THR A 347 -16.26 -9.40 -27.93
CA THR A 347 -16.87 -8.17 -27.41
C THR A 347 -17.22 -8.34 -25.92
N VAL A 348 -17.84 -7.32 -25.31
CA VAL A 348 -18.35 -7.38 -23.94
C VAL A 348 -19.44 -8.45 -23.72
N TYR A 349 -20.10 -8.90 -24.78
CA TYR A 349 -21.13 -9.95 -24.73
C TYR A 349 -20.64 -11.33 -25.15
N THR A 350 -19.35 -11.48 -25.48
CA THR A 350 -18.77 -12.80 -25.78
C THR A 350 -18.90 -13.72 -24.57
N SER A 351 -19.78 -14.71 -24.69
CA SER A 351 -20.01 -15.73 -23.66
C SER A 351 -19.07 -16.92 -23.85
N GLY A 352 -18.75 -17.63 -22.77
CA GLY A 352 -17.98 -18.89 -22.82
C GLY A 352 -18.66 -20.02 -23.62
N LYS A 353 -19.90 -19.82 -24.09
CA LYS A 353 -20.59 -20.68 -25.04
C LYS A 353 -20.21 -20.42 -26.51
N GLY A 354 -19.35 -19.42 -26.78
CA GLY A 354 -19.04 -18.96 -28.13
C GLY A 354 -20.27 -18.33 -28.76
N LEU A 355 -20.62 -17.11 -28.39
CA LEU A 355 -21.62 -16.30 -29.10
C LEU A 355 -20.98 -14.93 -29.24
N GLU A 356 -20.34 -14.68 -30.38
CA GLU A 356 -19.69 -13.42 -30.73
C GLU A 356 -20.53 -12.68 -31.76
N LEU A 357 -20.37 -11.36 -31.78
CA LEU A 357 -21.01 -10.54 -32.79
C LEU A 357 -20.25 -10.67 -34.10
N SER A 358 -20.99 -10.78 -35.20
CA SER A 358 -20.40 -10.74 -36.55
C SER A 358 -19.96 -9.32 -36.93
N GLY A 359 -19.17 -9.20 -38.01
CA GLY A 359 -18.78 -7.90 -38.57
C GLY A 359 -20.00 -7.01 -38.88
N VAL A 360 -20.99 -7.57 -39.56
CA VAL A 360 -22.24 -6.87 -39.92
C VAL A 360 -23.03 -6.42 -38.68
N GLU A 361 -23.06 -7.20 -37.60
CA GLU A 361 -23.70 -6.80 -36.34
C GLU A 361 -22.97 -5.64 -35.66
N ILE A 362 -21.64 -5.64 -35.71
CA ILE A 362 -20.83 -4.53 -35.18
C ILE A 362 -21.02 -3.28 -36.04
N ALA A 363 -21.05 -3.41 -37.37
CA ALA A 363 -21.30 -2.30 -38.28
C ALA A 363 -22.68 -1.66 -38.02
N ALA A 364 -23.72 -2.48 -37.90
CA ALA A 364 -25.07 -2.04 -37.57
C ALA A 364 -25.15 -1.42 -36.16
N THR A 365 -24.39 -1.94 -35.19
CA THR A 365 -24.31 -1.36 -33.82
C THR A 365 -23.67 0.03 -33.84
N VAL A 366 -22.57 0.19 -34.57
CA VAL A 366 -21.90 1.49 -34.72
C VAL A 366 -22.83 2.48 -35.43
N TYR A 367 -23.53 2.04 -36.48
CA TYR A 367 -24.52 2.86 -37.16
C TYR A 367 -25.68 3.27 -36.24
N ALA A 368 -26.20 2.33 -35.44
CA ALA A 368 -27.23 2.62 -34.44
C ALA A 368 -26.75 3.65 -33.40
N ASN A 369 -25.50 3.58 -32.96
CA ASN A 369 -24.92 4.58 -32.06
C ASN A 369 -24.78 5.97 -32.70
N LEU A 370 -24.63 6.06 -34.03
CA LEU A 370 -24.65 7.33 -34.77
C LEU A 370 -26.08 7.91 -34.81
N LEU A 371 -27.10 7.08 -35.05
CA LEU A 371 -28.49 7.52 -35.08
C LEU A 371 -28.95 8.19 -33.79
N ASP A 372 -28.65 7.58 -32.63
CA ASP A 372 -29.10 8.06 -31.31
C ASP A 372 -28.04 8.85 -30.54
N ASN A 373 -26.86 9.11 -31.15
CA ASN A 373 -25.71 9.75 -30.52
C ASN A 373 -25.32 9.12 -29.17
N SER A 374 -25.35 7.78 -29.09
CA SER A 374 -25.22 7.02 -27.85
C SER A 374 -23.83 6.44 -27.57
N PHE A 375 -22.79 6.88 -28.28
CA PHE A 375 -21.41 6.46 -28.01
C PHE A 375 -21.02 6.71 -26.56
N ILE A 376 -20.24 5.79 -25.98
CA ILE A 376 -19.78 5.91 -24.60
C ILE A 376 -18.73 7.03 -24.52
N ARG A 377 -18.98 8.01 -23.63
CA ARG A 377 -18.15 9.17 -23.36
C ARG A 377 -17.32 8.95 -22.10
N GLN A 378 -16.08 9.41 -22.15
CA GLN A 378 -15.20 9.43 -20.98
C GLN A 378 -15.23 10.82 -20.32
N PRO A 379 -15.18 10.89 -18.97
CA PRO A 379 -14.91 12.11 -18.24
C PRO A 379 -13.66 12.84 -18.74
N SER A 380 -13.67 14.17 -18.70
CA SER A 380 -12.43 14.93 -18.92
C SER A 380 -11.38 14.55 -17.87
N PRO A 381 -10.07 14.59 -18.19
CA PRO A 381 -9.02 14.25 -17.22
C PRO A 381 -9.11 15.07 -15.92
N ALA A 382 -9.55 16.33 -16.00
CA ALA A 382 -9.76 17.19 -14.84
C ALA A 382 -10.92 16.72 -13.96
N MET A 383 -12.07 16.38 -14.55
CA MET A 383 -13.21 15.83 -13.81
C MET A 383 -12.85 14.50 -13.16
N LEU A 384 -12.09 13.66 -13.86
CA LEU A 384 -11.63 12.39 -13.33
C LEU A 384 -10.67 12.58 -12.16
N PHE A 385 -9.70 13.48 -12.26
CA PHE A 385 -8.80 13.81 -11.17
C PHE A 385 -9.55 14.32 -9.93
N LEU A 386 -10.57 15.16 -10.15
CA LEU A 386 -11.44 15.64 -9.07
C LEU A 386 -12.18 14.50 -8.36
N LEU A 387 -12.66 13.50 -9.10
CA LEU A 387 -13.29 12.31 -8.50
C LEU A 387 -12.29 11.51 -7.66
N PHE A 388 -11.08 11.27 -8.17
CA PHE A 388 -10.02 10.54 -7.47
C PHE A 388 -9.63 11.24 -6.15
N ILE A 389 -9.44 12.56 -6.18
CA ILE A 389 -9.01 13.32 -5.00
C ILE A 389 -10.14 13.44 -3.97
N CYS A 390 -11.37 13.73 -4.38
CA CYS A 390 -12.53 13.79 -3.49
C CYS A 390 -12.73 12.44 -2.80
N TRP A 391 -12.64 11.34 -3.56
CA TRP A 391 -12.77 10.00 -3.00
C TRP A 391 -11.65 9.66 -2.02
N SER A 392 -10.41 10.04 -2.34
CA SER A 392 -9.27 9.85 -1.43
C SER A 392 -9.44 10.62 -0.12
N VAL A 393 -9.86 11.89 -0.19
CA VAL A 393 -10.09 12.73 1.00
C VAL A 393 -11.19 12.13 1.88
N ILE A 394 -12.33 11.73 1.29
CA ILE A 394 -13.44 11.12 2.04
C ILE A 394 -12.96 9.86 2.79
N CYS A 395 -12.27 8.96 2.09
CA CYS A 395 -11.75 7.72 2.68
C CYS A 395 -10.73 8.01 3.79
N SER A 396 -9.77 8.90 3.55
CA SER A 396 -8.76 9.29 4.54
C SER A 396 -9.37 9.94 5.79
N VAL A 397 -10.42 10.74 5.64
CA VAL A 397 -11.15 11.33 6.77
C VAL A 397 -11.81 10.24 7.62
N PHE A 398 -12.49 9.26 7.01
CA PHE A 398 -13.06 8.14 7.77
C PHE A 398 -12.00 7.29 8.45
N LEU A 399 -10.90 6.99 7.78
CA LEU A 399 -9.79 6.23 8.35
C LEU A 399 -9.08 6.96 9.49
N ALA A 400 -9.08 8.29 9.47
CA ALA A 400 -8.45 9.10 10.51
C ALA A 400 -9.34 9.35 11.73
N LEU A 401 -10.66 9.50 11.54
CA LEU A 401 -11.58 9.94 12.60
C LEU A 401 -12.36 8.80 13.28
N LEU A 402 -12.54 7.66 12.58
CA LEU A 402 -13.40 6.57 13.05
C LEU A 402 -12.59 5.31 13.39
N SER A 403 -13.23 4.32 14.00
CA SER A 403 -12.60 3.03 14.25
C SER A 403 -12.43 2.24 12.94
N PRO A 404 -11.39 1.38 12.79
CA PRO A 404 -11.10 0.72 11.52
C PRO A 404 -12.27 -0.10 10.95
N LEU A 405 -13.06 -0.74 11.82
CA LEU A 405 -14.24 -1.51 11.42
C LEU A 405 -15.33 -0.60 10.85
N VAL A 406 -15.62 0.53 11.52
CA VAL A 406 -16.63 1.49 11.06
C VAL A 406 -16.18 2.17 9.77
N SER A 407 -14.91 2.59 9.67
CA SER A 407 -14.36 3.16 8.44
C SER A 407 -14.44 2.18 7.27
N GLY A 408 -14.08 0.91 7.50
CA GLY A 408 -14.16 -0.14 6.47
C GLY A 408 -15.58 -0.36 5.96
N LEU A 409 -16.57 -0.47 6.86
CA LEU A 409 -17.98 -0.63 6.48
C LEU A 409 -18.50 0.58 5.68
N LEU A 410 -18.17 1.81 6.11
CA LEU A 410 -18.58 3.03 5.40
C LEU A 410 -17.95 3.13 4.01
N ILE A 411 -16.64 2.82 3.89
CA ILE A 411 -15.93 2.83 2.61
C ILE A 411 -16.55 1.81 1.65
N VAL A 412 -16.81 0.57 2.11
CA VAL A 412 -17.47 -0.45 1.28
C VAL A 412 -18.86 0.01 0.84
N THR A 413 -19.65 0.55 1.76
CA THR A 413 -21.01 1.03 1.47
C THR A 413 -21.00 2.15 0.42
N LEU A 414 -20.07 3.10 0.56
CA LEU A 414 -19.93 4.21 -0.40
C LEU A 414 -19.33 3.76 -1.74
N SER A 415 -18.40 2.80 -1.76
CA SER A 415 -17.93 2.17 -2.99
C SER A 415 -19.07 1.50 -3.77
N LEU A 416 -19.98 0.82 -3.06
CA LEU A 416 -21.17 0.21 -3.67
C LEU A 416 -22.16 1.28 -4.18
N ALA A 417 -22.39 2.35 -3.41
CA ALA A 417 -23.22 3.47 -3.84
C ALA A 417 -22.64 4.15 -5.10
N MET A 418 -21.32 4.32 -5.14
CA MET A 418 -20.60 4.88 -6.29
C MET A 418 -20.65 3.97 -7.52
N LEU A 419 -20.56 2.64 -7.34
CA LEU A 419 -20.79 1.68 -8.42
C LEU A 419 -22.22 1.76 -8.97
N GLY A 420 -23.21 1.92 -8.08
CA GLY A 420 -24.61 2.17 -8.48
C GLY A 420 -24.75 3.46 -9.29
N GLY A 421 -24.17 4.56 -8.81
CA GLY A 421 -24.13 5.84 -9.53
C GLY A 421 -23.43 5.75 -10.88
N ALA A 422 -22.31 5.02 -10.97
CA ALA A 422 -21.60 4.76 -12.22
C ALA A 422 -22.44 3.92 -13.20
N THR A 423 -23.25 2.98 -12.71
CA THR A 423 -24.17 2.19 -13.55
C THR A 423 -25.29 3.04 -14.14
N VAL A 424 -25.85 3.96 -13.34
CA VAL A 424 -26.82 4.95 -13.82
C VAL A 424 -26.17 5.89 -14.84
N GLY A 425 -24.98 6.43 -14.53
CA GLY A 425 -24.21 7.26 -15.46
C GLY A 425 -23.91 6.54 -16.78
N PHE A 426 -23.58 5.26 -16.73
CA PHE A 426 -23.32 4.43 -17.91
C PHE A 426 -24.56 4.21 -18.76
N SER A 427 -25.75 4.19 -18.15
CA SER A 427 -27.03 4.19 -18.88
C SER A 427 -27.24 5.48 -19.69
N HIS A 428 -26.69 6.59 -19.19
CA HIS A 428 -26.58 7.89 -19.87
C HIS A 428 -25.27 8.08 -20.64
N HIS A 429 -24.63 6.99 -21.05
CA HIS A 429 -23.43 7.00 -21.92
C HIS A 429 -22.13 7.48 -21.26
N TRP A 430 -22.07 7.63 -19.93
CA TRP A 430 -20.86 8.03 -19.22
C TRP A 430 -20.11 6.83 -18.63
N TRP A 431 -18.84 6.66 -19.00
CA TRP A 431 -18.00 5.61 -18.42
C TRP A 431 -17.07 6.16 -17.35
N ILE A 432 -17.40 5.86 -16.09
CA ILE A 432 -16.56 6.12 -14.92
C ILE A 432 -15.73 4.84 -14.62
N PRO A 433 -14.41 4.95 -14.38
CA PRO A 433 -13.56 3.80 -14.09
C PRO A 433 -13.84 3.23 -12.69
N VAL A 434 -14.60 2.15 -12.63
CA VAL A 434 -15.13 1.59 -11.38
C VAL A 434 -14.15 0.67 -10.68
N ILE A 435 -13.23 0.00 -11.38
CA ILE A 435 -12.30 -0.95 -10.76
C ILE A 435 -11.26 -0.20 -9.93
N VAL A 436 -10.64 0.83 -10.52
CA VAL A 436 -9.63 1.63 -9.85
C VAL A 436 -10.27 2.39 -8.69
N LEU A 437 -11.41 3.06 -8.91
CA LEU A 437 -12.05 3.90 -7.89
C LEU A 437 -12.75 3.10 -6.79
N CYS A 438 -13.56 2.09 -7.12
CA CYS A 438 -14.38 1.40 -6.12
C CYS A 438 -13.66 0.21 -5.46
N ILE A 439 -12.59 -0.31 -6.06
CA ILE A 439 -11.88 -1.51 -5.57
C ILE A 439 -10.43 -1.20 -5.20
N ILE A 440 -9.59 -0.82 -6.17
CA ILE A 440 -8.13 -0.72 -5.97
C ILE A 440 -7.78 0.41 -4.99
N GLN A 441 -8.29 1.61 -5.23
CA GLN A 441 -8.02 2.79 -4.41
C GLN A 441 -8.43 2.59 -2.94
N PRO A 442 -9.68 2.24 -2.59
CA PRO A 442 -10.08 2.06 -1.20
C PRO A 442 -9.32 0.91 -0.52
N THR A 443 -9.02 -0.16 -1.24
CA THR A 443 -8.22 -1.27 -0.69
C THR A 443 -6.83 -0.81 -0.28
N LEU A 444 -6.12 -0.09 -1.17
CA LEU A 444 -4.79 0.44 -0.87
C LEU A 444 -4.84 1.44 0.29
N LEU A 445 -5.85 2.32 0.33
CA LEU A 445 -6.01 3.29 1.42
C LEU A 445 -6.20 2.60 2.78
N VAL A 446 -7.09 1.61 2.86
CA VAL A 446 -7.34 0.86 4.10
C VAL A 446 -6.07 0.11 4.53
N LEU A 447 -5.41 -0.61 3.63
CA LEU A 447 -4.19 -1.36 3.94
C LEU A 447 -3.06 -0.44 4.41
N SER A 448 -2.77 0.64 3.67
CA SER A 448 -1.73 1.59 4.05
C SER A 448 -2.03 2.27 5.39
N SER A 449 -3.29 2.60 5.67
CA SER A 449 -3.70 3.17 6.96
C SER A 449 -3.55 2.17 8.12
N LEU A 450 -3.87 0.90 7.91
CA LEU A 450 -3.68 -0.15 8.92
C LEU A 450 -2.19 -0.38 9.21
N ILE A 451 -1.36 -0.46 8.17
CA ILE A 451 0.11 -0.59 8.30
C ILE A 451 0.67 0.62 9.06
N TYR A 452 0.29 1.84 8.67
CA TYR A 452 0.74 3.06 9.35
C TYR A 452 0.38 3.04 10.84
N ARG A 453 -0.88 2.72 11.17
CA ARG A 453 -1.34 2.65 12.57
C ARG A 453 -0.59 1.59 13.37
N HIS A 454 -0.35 0.42 12.78
CA HIS A 454 0.40 -0.65 13.42
C HIS A 454 1.85 -0.24 13.73
N LEU A 455 2.54 0.36 12.75
CA LEU A 455 3.91 0.85 12.93
C LEU A 455 4.01 1.96 13.98
N THR A 456 3.04 2.88 14.01
CA THR A 456 3.01 3.96 15.01
C THR A 456 2.81 3.40 16.42
N VAL A 457 1.88 2.46 16.61
CA VAL A 457 1.66 1.80 17.91
C VAL A 457 2.91 1.04 18.36
N HIS A 458 3.60 0.34 17.46
CA HIS A 458 4.85 -0.35 17.79
C HIS A 458 5.97 0.62 18.21
N ARG A 459 6.09 1.76 17.53
CA ARG A 459 7.06 2.80 17.91
C ARG A 459 6.75 3.43 19.26
N GLU A 460 5.48 3.73 19.52
CA GLU A 460 5.04 4.25 20.82
C GLU A 460 5.34 3.25 21.94
N LYS A 461 5.02 1.96 21.73
CA LYS A 461 5.35 0.89 22.68
C LYS A 461 6.85 0.81 22.95
N ALA A 462 7.69 0.84 21.90
CA ALA A 462 9.14 0.79 22.05
C ALA A 462 9.70 2.02 22.81
N ASN A 463 9.16 3.21 22.55
CA ASN A 463 9.57 4.42 23.26
C ASN A 463 9.21 4.37 24.75
N ILE A 464 8.03 3.84 25.09
CA ILE A 464 7.58 3.65 26.48
C ILE A 464 8.48 2.61 27.17
N SER A 465 8.75 1.45 26.55
CA SER A 465 9.64 0.44 27.12
C SER A 465 11.06 1.00 27.34
N LYS A 466 11.59 1.78 26.39
CA LYS A 466 12.89 2.42 26.56
C LYS A 466 12.90 3.44 27.71
N ALA A 467 11.82 4.20 27.89
CA ALA A 467 11.70 5.13 29.00
C ALA A 467 11.60 4.41 30.36
N LEU A 468 10.83 3.32 30.44
CA LEU A 468 10.73 2.49 31.65
C LEU A 468 12.08 1.83 32.00
N GLY A 469 12.86 1.40 31.01
CA GLY A 469 14.20 0.84 31.21
C GLY A 469 15.25 1.80 31.75
N MET A 470 14.96 3.10 31.85
CA MET A 470 15.81 4.04 32.57
C MET A 470 15.62 3.97 34.10
N TYR A 471 14.49 3.43 34.56
CA TYR A 471 14.11 3.40 35.97
C TYR A 471 13.93 1.99 36.52
N LEU A 472 13.71 1.00 35.65
CA LEU A 472 13.46 -0.39 36.01
C LEU A 472 14.46 -1.33 35.33
N PRO A 473 14.79 -2.47 35.96
CA PRO A 473 15.57 -3.53 35.33
C PRO A 473 14.90 -4.04 34.05
N THR A 474 15.69 -4.46 33.05
CA THR A 474 15.19 -4.91 31.74
C THR A 474 14.18 -6.04 31.87
N GLU A 475 14.42 -6.97 32.79
CA GLU A 475 13.57 -8.12 33.06
C GLU A 475 12.16 -7.69 33.49
N VAL A 476 12.07 -6.66 34.33
CA VAL A 476 10.81 -6.10 34.83
C VAL A 476 10.11 -5.30 33.74
N VAL A 477 10.86 -4.54 32.94
CA VAL A 477 10.29 -3.78 31.81
C VAL A 477 9.63 -4.71 30.80
N ASP A 478 10.28 -5.83 30.48
CA ASP A 478 9.74 -6.82 29.54
C ASP A 478 8.47 -7.48 30.09
N GLU A 479 8.47 -7.85 31.38
CA GLU A 479 7.27 -8.41 32.03
C GLU A 479 6.13 -7.37 32.07
N LEU A 480 6.39 -6.11 32.46
CA LEU A 480 5.38 -5.04 32.52
C LEU A 480 4.84 -4.61 31.15
N THR A 481 5.69 -4.65 30.11
CA THR A 481 5.30 -4.31 28.73
C THR A 481 4.35 -5.38 28.15
N ASN A 482 4.37 -6.59 28.70
CA ASN A 482 3.52 -7.70 28.28
C ASN A 482 2.27 -7.85 29.17
N ASP A 483 2.40 -7.69 30.48
CA ASP A 483 1.27 -7.78 31.42
C ASP A 483 1.39 -6.79 32.59
N LEU A 484 0.50 -5.79 32.60
CA LEU A 484 0.39 -4.81 33.69
C LEU A 484 -0.02 -5.46 35.04
N GLN A 485 -0.62 -6.65 35.04
CA GLN A 485 -0.97 -7.37 36.27
C GLN A 485 0.26 -7.91 37.01
N TYR A 486 1.45 -7.81 36.43
CA TYR A 486 2.70 -8.10 37.10
C TYR A 486 2.95 -7.18 38.31
N ILE A 487 2.42 -5.95 38.29
CA ILE A 487 2.45 -5.03 39.43
C ILE A 487 1.62 -5.64 40.58
N GLY A 488 2.28 -6.05 41.66
CA GLY A 488 1.66 -6.61 42.87
C GLY A 488 1.51 -8.14 42.92
N LYS A 489 1.83 -8.87 41.84
CA LYS A 489 1.87 -10.36 41.81
C LYS A 489 3.26 -10.93 41.57
N GLY A 490 4.23 -10.08 41.22
CA GLY A 490 5.59 -10.47 40.82
C GLY A 490 6.56 -10.78 41.96
N ASP A 491 6.09 -10.85 43.22
CA ASP A 491 6.95 -11.07 44.38
C ASP A 491 7.62 -12.45 44.33
N LYS A 492 8.94 -12.48 44.12
CA LYS A 492 9.74 -13.70 44.00
C LYS A 492 10.66 -13.81 45.22
N MET A 493 10.52 -14.89 45.99
CA MET A 493 11.50 -15.26 47.02
C MET A 493 12.76 -15.77 46.33
N LEU A 494 13.89 -15.16 46.62
CA LEU A 494 15.18 -15.45 46.01
C LEU A 494 16.25 -15.52 47.10
N TYR A 495 17.35 -16.19 46.80
CA TYR A 495 18.59 -16.05 47.55
C TYR A 495 19.48 -15.02 46.85
N GLY A 496 20.18 -14.19 47.61
CA GLY A 496 21.06 -13.21 46.99
C GLY A 496 22.16 -12.71 47.90
N ASN A 497 23.02 -11.89 47.30
CA ASN A 497 24.05 -11.14 47.99
C ASN A 497 23.75 -9.67 47.82
N CYS A 498 23.60 -9.00 48.95
CA CYS A 498 23.32 -7.59 49.02
C CYS A 498 24.61 -6.84 49.32
N LEU A 499 24.95 -5.89 48.46
CA LEU A 499 26.05 -4.96 48.62
C LEU A 499 25.47 -3.59 48.92
N MET A 500 25.87 -3.00 50.04
CA MET A 500 25.61 -1.62 50.38
C MET A 500 26.90 -0.82 50.26
N THR A 501 26.84 0.34 49.63
CA THR A 501 27.94 1.32 49.64
C THR A 501 27.56 2.57 50.38
N ASP A 502 28.57 3.30 50.85
CA ASP A 502 28.42 4.63 51.42
C ASP A 502 29.66 5.47 51.11
N ILE A 503 29.50 6.76 50.81
CA ILE A 503 30.63 7.65 50.51
C ILE A 503 31.13 8.27 51.82
N GLU A 504 32.42 8.11 52.08
CA GLU A 504 33.07 8.72 53.24
C GLU A 504 33.09 10.25 53.12
N ASN A 505 32.68 10.94 54.19
CA ASN A 505 32.68 12.40 54.31
C ASN A 505 31.83 13.14 53.25
N TYR A 506 30.85 12.46 52.64
CA TYR A 506 29.94 13.07 51.66
C TYR A 506 29.25 14.32 52.19
N THR A 507 28.75 14.31 53.43
CA THR A 507 28.04 15.45 54.03
C THR A 507 28.89 16.72 53.98
N THR A 508 30.16 16.63 54.39
CA THR A 508 31.10 17.75 54.35
C THR A 508 31.31 18.28 52.93
N LEU A 509 31.42 17.39 51.95
CA LEU A 509 31.56 17.78 50.55
C LEU A 509 30.28 18.44 50.01
N SER A 510 29.11 17.91 50.37
CA SER A 510 27.81 18.45 49.93
C SER A 510 27.50 19.84 50.49
N GLU A 511 28.07 20.19 51.66
CA GLU A 511 27.96 21.53 52.26
C GLU A 511 28.87 22.57 51.57
N THR A 512 29.86 22.12 50.80
CA THR A 512 30.87 23.01 50.20
C THR A 512 30.69 23.25 48.70
N LEU A 513 29.99 22.35 48.00
CA LEU A 513 29.77 22.44 46.55
C LEU A 513 28.41 23.07 46.21
N ASP A 514 28.34 23.72 45.05
CA ASP A 514 27.06 24.15 44.46
C ASP A 514 26.19 22.92 44.09
N PRO A 515 24.86 22.95 44.27
CA PRO A 515 23.99 21.81 43.97
C PRO A 515 24.10 21.27 42.53
N ALA A 516 24.33 22.13 41.53
CA ALA A 516 24.49 21.68 40.14
C ALA A 516 25.85 20.97 39.96
N GLU A 517 26.90 21.51 40.54
CA GLU A 517 28.25 20.93 40.53
C GLU A 517 28.30 19.59 41.27
N LEU A 518 27.63 19.49 42.42
CA LEU A 518 27.47 18.25 43.17
C LEU A 518 26.69 17.22 42.36
N SER A 519 25.63 17.63 41.65
CA SER A 519 24.85 16.73 40.79
C SER A 519 25.67 16.17 39.64
N GLU A 520 26.50 16.98 38.99
CA GLU A 520 27.40 16.51 37.92
C GLU A 520 28.48 15.56 38.45
N LEU A 521 29.10 15.88 39.60
CA LEU A 521 30.07 15.02 40.25
C LEU A 521 29.47 13.66 40.62
N LEU A 522 28.27 13.65 41.20
CA LEU A 522 27.56 12.43 41.57
C LEU A 522 27.17 11.59 40.35
N LYS A 523 26.71 12.21 39.25
CA LYS A 523 26.42 11.47 38.01
C LYS A 523 27.67 10.75 37.49
N ALA A 524 28.81 11.43 37.49
CA ALA A 524 30.08 10.83 37.06
C ALA A 524 30.54 9.72 38.01
N TYR A 525 30.38 9.92 39.33
CA TYR A 525 30.67 8.90 40.33
C TYR A 525 29.79 7.64 40.16
N TYR A 526 28.47 7.82 40.05
CA TYR A 526 27.55 6.69 39.89
C TYR A 526 27.78 5.94 38.59
N ASP A 527 28.11 6.61 37.49
CA ASP A 527 28.43 5.92 36.23
C ASP A 527 29.59 4.93 36.40
N VAL A 528 30.61 5.34 37.16
CA VAL A 528 31.79 4.51 37.48
C VAL A 528 31.41 3.33 38.39
N VAL A 529 30.66 3.57 39.46
CA VAL A 529 30.24 2.54 40.42
C VAL A 529 29.26 1.55 39.79
N PHE A 530 28.25 2.05 39.07
CA PHE A 530 27.24 1.24 38.38
C PHE A 530 27.86 0.34 37.33
N SER A 531 28.84 0.86 36.58
CA SER A 531 29.57 0.08 35.59
C SER A 531 30.32 -1.10 36.24
N ALA A 532 30.94 -0.90 37.41
CA ALA A 532 31.62 -1.96 38.15
C ALA A 532 30.64 -3.06 38.62
N VAL A 533 29.47 -2.68 39.13
CA VAL A 533 28.41 -3.62 39.53
C VAL A 533 27.85 -4.39 38.34
N LYS A 534 27.43 -3.68 37.29
CA LYS A 534 26.82 -4.29 36.09
C LYS A 534 27.78 -5.24 35.37
N LYS A 535 29.07 -4.91 35.30
CA LYS A 535 30.11 -5.76 34.71
C LYS A 535 30.20 -7.14 35.37
N ARG A 536 29.80 -7.24 36.64
CA ARG A 536 29.80 -8.49 37.43
C ARG A 536 28.42 -9.11 37.56
N GLY A 537 27.44 -8.69 36.74
CA GLY A 537 26.08 -9.23 36.76
C GLY A 537 25.25 -8.78 37.97
N GLY A 538 25.63 -7.69 38.64
CA GLY A 538 24.87 -7.14 39.75
C GLY A 538 23.77 -6.20 39.26
N LEU A 539 22.67 -6.16 40.00
CA LEU A 539 21.55 -5.27 39.78
C LEU A 539 21.59 -4.12 40.79
N VAL A 540 21.75 -2.89 40.31
CA VAL A 540 21.59 -1.69 41.14
C VAL A 540 20.10 -1.49 41.40
N CYS A 541 19.69 -1.59 42.67
CA CYS A 541 18.28 -1.59 43.07
C CYS A 541 17.80 -0.20 43.47
N ASN A 542 18.56 0.51 44.30
CA ASN A 542 18.18 1.83 44.80
C ASN A 542 19.44 2.65 45.14
N MET A 543 19.31 3.97 45.05
CA MET A 543 20.25 4.94 45.59
C MET A 543 19.50 5.88 46.55
N VAL A 544 19.97 5.96 47.79
CA VAL A 544 19.40 6.86 48.79
C VAL A 544 20.53 7.72 49.32
N GLY A 545 20.50 9.01 49.00
CA GLY A 545 21.58 9.93 49.33
C GLY A 545 22.89 9.49 48.66
N ASP A 546 23.92 9.30 49.46
CA ASP A 546 25.27 8.86 49.09
C ASP A 546 25.47 7.34 49.14
N SER A 547 24.44 6.59 49.48
CA SER A 547 24.49 5.13 49.52
C SER A 547 23.91 4.50 48.25
N MET A 548 24.51 3.38 47.82
CA MET A 548 23.99 2.55 46.72
C MET A 548 23.73 1.13 47.22
N LEU A 549 22.56 0.61 46.88
CA LEU A 549 22.17 -0.78 47.08
C LEU A 549 22.28 -1.56 45.77
N ALA A 550 23.08 -2.61 45.76
CA ALA A 550 23.18 -3.55 44.65
C ALA A 550 22.92 -4.98 45.12
N ILE A 551 22.35 -5.80 44.24
CA ILE A 551 22.04 -7.19 44.53
C ILE A 551 22.46 -8.11 43.41
N TRP A 552 22.93 -9.28 43.79
CA TRP A 552 23.02 -10.44 42.91
C TRP A 552 22.04 -11.46 43.45
N HIS A 553 21.25 -12.11 42.59
CA HIS A 553 20.23 -13.05 43.05
C HIS A 553 20.16 -14.31 42.20
N SER A 554 19.72 -15.40 42.82
CA SER A 554 19.46 -16.70 42.21
C SER A 554 18.30 -17.38 42.97
N PRO A 555 17.63 -18.38 42.38
CA PRO A 555 16.58 -19.12 43.09
C PRO A 555 17.09 -19.81 44.37
N GLU A 556 18.33 -20.30 44.34
CA GLU A 556 18.98 -21.04 45.43
C GLU A 556 20.40 -20.50 45.66
N PRO A 557 21.03 -20.77 46.83
CA PRO A 557 22.40 -20.33 47.12
C PRO A 557 23.41 -20.75 46.05
N ASP A 558 24.08 -19.78 45.45
CA ASP A 558 25.08 -19.99 44.40
C ASP A 558 26.46 -19.44 44.82
N TYR A 559 27.48 -20.27 44.64
CA TYR A 559 28.88 -19.92 44.86
C TYR A 559 29.36 -18.80 43.93
N LEU A 560 29.03 -18.90 42.64
CA LEU A 560 29.50 -17.94 41.64
C LEU A 560 29.00 -16.53 41.95
N LEU A 561 27.77 -16.44 42.45
CA LEU A 561 27.11 -15.21 42.87
C LEU A 561 27.88 -14.52 44.02
N ARG A 562 28.35 -15.29 45.00
CA ARG A 562 29.27 -14.83 46.08
C ARG A 562 30.54 -14.24 45.53
N GLU A 563 31.22 -15.00 44.70
CA GLU A 563 32.46 -14.58 44.07
C GLU A 563 32.28 -13.29 43.26
N GLN A 564 31.25 -13.19 42.40
CA GLN A 564 31.00 -12.00 41.59
C GLN A 564 30.72 -10.76 42.45
N SER A 565 29.96 -10.89 43.54
CA SER A 565 29.69 -9.76 44.44
C SER A 565 30.95 -9.25 45.15
N CYS A 566 31.85 -10.16 45.57
CA CYS A 566 33.15 -9.80 46.15
C CYS A 566 34.05 -9.11 45.12
N LEU A 567 34.13 -9.66 43.90
CA LEU A 567 34.91 -9.06 42.81
C LEU A 567 34.36 -7.68 42.40
N ALA A 568 33.04 -7.50 42.45
CA ALA A 568 32.39 -6.21 42.20
C ALA A 568 32.81 -5.17 43.26
N ALA A 569 32.82 -5.53 44.54
CA ALA A 569 33.31 -4.65 45.60
C ALA A 569 34.75 -4.18 45.33
N LEU A 570 35.64 -5.09 44.94
CA LEU A 570 37.03 -4.74 44.58
C LEU A 570 37.13 -3.92 43.29
N ASP A 571 36.28 -4.20 42.28
CA ASP A 571 36.21 -3.41 41.05
C ASP A 571 35.72 -1.98 41.35
N ILE A 572 34.76 -1.80 42.26
CA ILE A 572 34.28 -0.49 42.74
C ILE A 572 35.44 0.30 43.33
N HIS A 573 36.22 -0.28 44.24
CA HIS A 573 37.37 0.43 44.84
C HIS A 573 38.40 0.86 43.80
N ARG A 574 38.70 0.02 42.80
CA ARG A 574 39.61 0.40 41.69
C ARG A 574 39.05 1.56 40.88
N ALA A 575 37.76 1.49 40.56
CA ALA A 575 37.09 2.47 39.71
C ALA A 575 36.97 3.82 40.44
N VAL A 576 36.61 3.80 41.72
CA VAL A 576 36.56 4.98 42.60
C VAL A 576 37.96 5.57 42.84
N ALA A 577 38.99 4.75 42.99
CA ALA A 577 40.36 5.26 43.11
C ALA A 577 40.80 6.03 41.84
N ALA A 578 40.48 5.50 40.66
CA ALA A 578 40.73 6.20 39.40
C ALA A 578 39.90 7.51 39.29
N PHE A 579 38.63 7.47 39.71
CA PHE A 579 37.76 8.64 39.77
C PHE A 579 38.34 9.73 40.70
N ASN A 580 38.74 9.37 41.92
CA ASN A 580 39.30 10.29 42.91
C ASN A 580 40.61 10.93 42.41
N ASN A 581 41.48 10.15 41.77
CA ASN A 581 42.71 10.68 41.17
C ASN A 581 42.44 11.71 40.06
N ALA A 582 41.30 11.59 39.36
CA ALA A 582 40.88 12.55 38.34
C ALA A 582 40.17 13.79 38.92
N HIS A 583 39.75 13.74 40.19
CA HIS A 583 39.00 14.81 40.87
C HIS A 583 39.66 15.20 42.21
N PRO A 584 40.90 15.74 42.20
CA PRO A 584 41.61 16.11 43.42
C PRO A 584 40.85 17.17 44.22
N GLY A 585 40.75 16.98 45.53
CA GLY A 585 39.98 17.85 46.45
C GLY A 585 38.47 17.60 46.44
N LYS A 586 37.99 16.63 45.66
CA LYS A 586 36.59 16.17 45.61
C LYS A 586 36.52 14.64 45.64
N GLU A 587 37.43 14.03 46.40
CA GLU A 587 37.51 12.59 46.50
C GLU A 587 36.25 12.03 47.19
N LEU A 588 35.76 10.91 46.68
CA LEU A 588 34.62 10.16 47.21
C LEU A 588 35.07 8.75 47.63
N PRO A 589 35.94 8.59 48.65
CA PRO A 589 36.27 7.26 49.16
C PRO A 589 35.00 6.52 49.52
N THR A 590 34.87 5.28 49.08
CA THR A 590 33.62 4.52 49.22
C THR A 590 33.86 3.36 50.17
N ARG A 591 32.92 3.10 51.08
CA ARG A 591 32.91 1.92 51.95
C ARG A 591 31.87 0.93 51.44
N VAL A 592 32.11 -0.35 51.68
CA VAL A 592 31.28 -1.44 51.17
C VAL A 592 30.98 -2.46 52.28
N GLY A 593 29.71 -2.84 52.38
CA GLY A 593 29.23 -3.94 53.24
C GLY A 593 28.49 -4.99 52.42
N LEU A 594 28.88 -6.26 52.57
CA LEU A 594 28.23 -7.39 51.91
C LEU A 594 27.61 -8.38 52.91
N HIS A 595 26.43 -8.87 52.57
CA HIS A 595 25.79 -9.98 53.27
C HIS A 595 25.00 -10.86 52.29
N SER A 596 24.89 -12.15 52.61
CA SER A 596 24.10 -13.11 51.83
C SER A 596 22.88 -13.57 52.61
N GLY A 597 21.77 -13.81 51.92
CA GLY A 597 20.57 -14.33 52.54
C GLY A 597 19.38 -14.37 51.59
N TYR A 598 18.24 -14.83 52.12
CA TYR A 598 16.99 -14.80 51.39
C TYR A 598 16.38 -13.39 51.39
N LEU A 599 15.75 -13.04 50.28
CA LEU A 599 15.03 -11.80 50.07
C LEU A 599 13.77 -12.03 49.24
N LEU A 600 12.85 -11.08 49.33
CA LEU A 600 11.74 -10.95 48.41
C LEU A 600 12.08 -9.85 47.41
N MET A 601 12.10 -10.17 46.11
CA MET A 601 12.18 -9.17 45.05
C MET A 601 10.77 -8.90 44.55
N GLY A 602 10.32 -7.65 44.57
CA GLY A 602 8.95 -7.33 44.21
C GLY A 602 8.67 -5.84 44.08
N ASN A 603 7.45 -5.54 43.65
CA ASN A 603 6.94 -4.17 43.56
C ASN A 603 6.33 -3.77 44.90
N ILE A 604 7.07 -2.97 45.66
CA ILE A 604 6.71 -2.59 47.02
C ILE A 604 6.10 -1.21 47.01
N GLY A 605 4.93 -1.08 47.62
CA GLY A 605 4.28 0.20 47.75
C GLY A 605 2.78 0.05 47.83
N ALA A 606 2.09 1.18 47.86
CA ALA A 606 0.65 1.23 48.00
C ALA A 606 0.07 2.27 47.06
N GLN A 607 -1.14 1.99 46.56
CA GLN A 607 -1.88 2.85 45.64
C GLN A 607 -1.08 3.10 44.34
N ASP A 608 -0.54 4.30 44.17
CA ASP A 608 0.03 4.78 42.93
C ASP A 608 1.57 4.90 42.99
N HIS A 609 2.19 4.45 44.09
CA HIS A 609 3.63 4.51 44.30
C HIS A 609 4.16 3.10 44.53
N PHE A 610 4.85 2.54 43.54
CA PHE A 610 5.53 1.25 43.63
C PHE A 610 7.02 1.41 43.32
N GLU A 611 7.86 0.79 44.12
CA GLU A 611 9.30 0.70 43.90
C GLU A 611 9.68 -0.77 43.78
N TYR A 612 10.43 -1.10 42.73
CA TYR A 612 10.96 -2.45 42.57
C TYR A 612 12.26 -2.58 43.36
N ALA A 613 12.18 -3.16 44.56
CA ALA A 613 13.32 -3.22 45.47
C ALA A 613 13.37 -4.56 46.24
N PRO A 614 14.56 -4.94 46.74
CA PRO A 614 14.70 -6.14 47.56
C PRO A 614 14.22 -5.88 49.00
N ILE A 615 13.43 -6.80 49.55
CA ILE A 615 12.99 -6.80 50.95
C ILE A 615 13.65 -7.95 51.70
N GLY A 616 14.19 -7.65 52.88
CA GLY A 616 14.55 -8.69 53.82
C GLY A 616 15.53 -8.20 54.87
N ASP A 617 15.84 -9.09 55.81
CA ASP A 617 16.88 -8.86 56.80
C ASP A 617 18.24 -8.61 56.14
N ILE A 618 18.43 -9.13 54.91
CA ILE A 618 19.67 -9.02 54.14
C ILE A 618 20.11 -7.57 53.93
N VAL A 619 19.20 -6.68 53.52
CA VAL A 619 19.48 -5.27 53.25
C VAL A 619 19.92 -4.54 54.52
N ASN A 620 19.20 -4.79 55.62
CA ASN A 620 19.50 -4.23 56.93
C ASN A 620 20.83 -4.75 57.49
N THR A 621 21.18 -6.01 57.25
CA THR A 621 22.48 -6.56 57.65
C THR A 621 23.61 -5.93 56.84
N SER A 622 23.49 -5.86 55.52
CA SER A 622 24.52 -5.27 54.65
C SER A 622 24.79 -3.81 55.01
N SER A 623 23.76 -3.01 55.28
CA SER A 623 23.92 -1.62 55.75
C SER A 623 24.65 -1.53 57.09
N ARG A 624 24.39 -2.44 58.03
CA ARG A 624 25.11 -2.46 59.33
C ARG A 624 26.56 -2.93 59.19
N ILE A 625 26.82 -3.87 58.29
CA ILE A 625 28.19 -4.31 57.96
C ILE A 625 28.95 -3.18 57.27
N GLU A 626 28.31 -2.44 56.35
CA GLU A 626 28.89 -1.23 55.76
C GLU A 626 29.27 -0.25 56.87
N GLY A 627 28.32 0.13 57.73
CA GLY A 627 28.57 1.11 58.79
C GLY A 627 29.67 0.72 59.77
N LEU A 628 29.89 -0.60 59.97
CA LEU A 628 30.97 -1.13 60.80
C LEU A 628 32.37 -0.77 60.25
N ASN A 629 32.51 -0.53 58.94
CA ASN A 629 33.76 -0.05 58.35
C ASN A 629 34.29 1.21 59.04
N LYS A 630 33.39 2.12 59.48
CA LYS A 630 33.79 3.35 60.18
C LYS A 630 34.57 3.08 61.46
N GLN A 631 34.07 2.11 62.24
CA GLN A 631 34.63 1.78 63.56
C GLN A 631 35.91 0.97 63.42
N LEU A 632 35.96 0.12 62.38
CA LEU A 632 37.09 -0.75 62.13
C LEU A 632 38.16 -0.12 61.24
N GLY A 633 37.94 1.08 60.68
CA GLY A 633 38.87 1.73 59.75
C GLY A 633 39.11 0.93 58.46
N THR A 634 38.15 0.10 58.05
CA THR A 634 38.22 -0.75 56.85
C THR A 634 37.45 -0.12 55.70
N ARG A 635 37.58 -0.69 54.49
CA ARG A 635 36.80 -0.25 53.30
C ARG A 635 35.81 -1.29 52.77
N THR A 636 36.05 -2.57 53.00
CA THR A 636 35.15 -3.63 52.54
C THR A 636 35.00 -4.68 53.61
N LEU A 637 33.78 -4.84 54.10
CA LEU A 637 33.44 -5.90 55.04
C LEU A 637 32.37 -6.81 54.42
N ALA A 638 32.46 -8.09 54.70
CA ALA A 638 31.55 -9.12 54.24
C ALA A 638 31.20 -10.06 55.39
N SER A 639 29.97 -10.57 55.44
CA SER A 639 29.63 -11.64 56.38
C SER A 639 30.28 -12.96 55.98
N GLU A 640 30.39 -13.89 56.94
CA GLU A 640 30.79 -15.28 56.68
C GLU A 640 29.98 -15.93 55.55
N ASP A 641 28.67 -15.69 55.49
CA ASP A 641 27.81 -16.24 54.43
C ASP A 641 28.22 -15.83 53.01
N VAL A 642 28.89 -14.68 52.86
CA VAL A 642 29.39 -14.18 51.56
C VAL A 642 30.70 -14.85 51.21
N VAL A 643 31.65 -14.93 52.15
CA VAL A 643 32.99 -15.46 51.87
C VAL A 643 33.05 -16.99 51.85
N THR A 644 32.04 -17.66 52.42
CA THR A 644 31.99 -19.13 52.45
C THR A 644 32.04 -19.72 51.04
N GLY A 645 33.11 -20.45 50.77
CA GLY A 645 33.43 -21.07 49.48
C GLY A 645 34.28 -20.21 48.55
N VAL A 646 34.41 -18.89 48.81
CA VAL A 646 35.12 -17.94 47.93
C VAL A 646 36.62 -18.07 48.14
N THR A 647 37.31 -18.56 47.10
CA THR A 647 38.76 -18.81 47.15
C THR A 647 39.58 -17.82 46.31
N THR A 648 38.94 -17.15 45.36
CA THR A 648 39.58 -16.19 44.44
C THR A 648 39.79 -14.81 45.05
N VAL A 649 39.10 -14.51 46.16
CA VAL A 649 39.21 -13.24 46.88
C VAL A 649 39.82 -13.50 48.24
N GLN A 650 40.93 -12.82 48.53
CA GLN A 650 41.57 -12.91 49.83
C GLN A 650 40.75 -12.15 50.87
N HIS A 651 40.61 -12.77 52.05
CA HIS A 651 39.85 -12.20 53.15
C HIS A 651 40.48 -12.56 54.50
N ARG A 652 40.30 -11.71 55.51
CA ARG A 652 40.67 -12.01 56.91
C ARG A 652 39.43 -11.98 57.82
N LYS A 653 39.32 -12.94 58.75
CA LYS A 653 38.28 -12.92 59.79
C LYS A 653 38.58 -11.78 60.75
N ILE A 654 37.64 -10.86 60.95
CA ILE A 654 37.79 -9.72 61.86
C ILE A 654 37.24 -10.04 63.25
N GLY A 655 36.14 -10.77 63.31
CA GLY A 655 35.55 -11.17 64.58
C GLY A 655 34.05 -11.41 64.46
N THR A 656 33.45 -11.76 65.60
CA THR A 656 32.03 -12.07 65.70
C THR A 656 31.31 -10.92 66.39
N PHE A 657 30.43 -10.24 65.66
CA PHE A 657 29.78 -9.00 66.11
C PHE A 657 28.29 -9.19 66.34
N LEU A 658 27.80 -8.72 67.48
CA LEU A 658 26.37 -8.50 67.70
C LEU A 658 26.03 -7.06 67.29
N LEU A 659 25.62 -6.90 66.03
CA LEU A 659 25.28 -5.60 65.44
C LEU A 659 24.04 -5.00 66.13
N GLY A 660 24.01 -3.69 66.31
CA GLY A 660 22.93 -2.99 67.03
C GLY A 660 21.53 -3.35 66.53
N GLY A 661 20.68 -3.93 67.39
CA GLY A 661 19.33 -4.37 67.03
C GLY A 661 19.26 -5.73 66.30
N LYS A 662 20.35 -6.49 66.20
CA LYS A 662 20.31 -7.92 65.83
C LYS A 662 20.24 -8.78 67.09
N ARG A 663 19.68 -9.98 66.96
CA ARG A 663 19.69 -11.02 68.00
C ARG A 663 20.78 -12.07 67.75
N LYS A 664 21.02 -12.38 66.46
CA LYS A 664 22.06 -13.33 66.06
C LYS A 664 23.38 -12.57 65.83
N PRO A 665 24.49 -13.06 66.39
CA PRO A 665 25.79 -12.51 66.07
C PRO A 665 26.20 -12.90 64.64
N ILE A 666 27.00 -12.06 64.00
CA ILE A 666 27.48 -12.26 62.62
C ILE A 666 29.00 -12.20 62.63
N THR A 667 29.62 -13.22 62.08
CA THR A 667 31.06 -13.21 61.81
C THR A 667 31.34 -12.34 60.59
N VAL A 668 32.23 -11.37 60.75
CA VAL A 668 32.59 -10.40 59.70
C VAL A 668 34.02 -10.63 59.26
N TYR A 669 34.23 -10.53 57.94
CA TYR A 669 35.49 -10.64 57.25
C TYR A 669 35.80 -9.34 56.52
N GLU A 670 37.06 -8.97 56.47
CA GLU A 670 37.51 -7.90 55.58
C GLU A 670 37.99 -8.49 54.26
N LEU A 671 37.55 -7.91 53.15
CA LEU A 671 38.03 -8.28 51.82
C LEU A 671 39.23 -7.41 51.46
N ALA A 672 40.34 -8.05 51.09
CA ALA A 672 41.60 -7.38 50.79
C ALA A 672 41.93 -7.49 49.31
N GLN A 673 42.40 -6.39 48.72
CA GLN A 673 42.87 -6.37 47.35
C GLN A 673 44.38 -6.62 47.33
N ASN A 674 44.82 -7.72 46.71
CA ASN A 674 46.24 -8.08 46.49
C ASN A 674 47.13 -8.12 47.75
N MET A 675 46.94 -9.12 48.63
CA MET A 675 47.95 -9.41 49.67
C MET A 675 49.16 -10.20 49.16
N ALA A 676 49.10 -10.74 47.94
CA ALA A 676 50.18 -11.54 47.36
C ALA A 676 51.47 -10.74 47.01
N ILE A 677 51.51 -9.42 47.23
CA ILE A 677 52.64 -8.57 46.80
C ILE A 677 53.53 -8.11 47.96
N ASN A 678 53.09 -8.24 49.24
CA ASN A 678 53.89 -7.78 50.38
C ASN A 678 53.90 -8.79 51.54
N ASP A 679 55.05 -9.43 51.78
CA ASP A 679 55.24 -10.48 52.80
C ASP A 679 54.82 -10.03 54.21
N ALA A 680 54.95 -8.74 54.53
CA ALA A 680 54.62 -8.19 55.84
C ALA A 680 53.09 -8.15 56.12
N LEU A 681 52.29 -7.68 55.17
CA LEU A 681 50.82 -7.64 55.29
C LEU A 681 50.22 -9.05 55.26
N GLY A 682 50.80 -9.94 54.44
CA GLY A 682 50.44 -11.36 54.43
C GLY A 682 50.64 -12.02 55.80
N GLN A 683 51.74 -11.71 56.50
CA GLN A 683 51.98 -12.19 57.87
C GLN A 683 51.02 -11.57 58.89
N LEU A 684 50.68 -10.28 58.79
CA LEU A 684 49.68 -9.66 59.66
C LEU A 684 48.34 -10.39 59.54
N PHE A 685 47.85 -10.60 58.31
CA PHE A 685 46.49 -11.10 58.08
C PHE A 685 46.38 -12.62 58.28
N SER A 686 47.42 -13.38 57.95
CA SER A 686 47.38 -14.84 57.98
C SER A 686 47.92 -15.45 59.27
N ASN A 687 48.71 -14.70 60.06
CA ASN A 687 49.40 -15.24 61.23
C ASN A 687 49.14 -14.45 62.51
N TYR A 688 49.51 -13.16 62.57
CA TYR A 688 49.47 -12.40 63.82
C TYR A 688 48.06 -12.00 64.24
N TYR A 689 47.25 -11.46 63.32
CA TYR A 689 45.89 -11.02 63.63
C TYR A 689 44.96 -12.19 64.01
N PRO A 690 44.97 -13.35 63.30
CA PRO A 690 44.17 -14.50 63.72
C PRO A 690 44.52 -15.01 65.12
N GLN A 691 45.81 -14.99 65.51
CA GLN A 691 46.23 -15.35 66.87
C GLN A 691 45.74 -14.33 67.91
N ALA A 692 45.87 -13.03 67.60
CA ALA A 692 45.33 -11.96 68.45
C ALA A 692 43.82 -12.13 68.69
N LEU A 693 43.07 -12.38 67.61
CA LEU A 693 41.63 -12.61 67.67
C LEU A 693 41.28 -13.88 68.46
N MET A 694 42.04 -14.96 68.29
CA MET A 694 41.84 -16.20 69.04
C MET A 694 42.03 -15.98 70.55
N PHE A 695 43.11 -15.32 70.97
CA PHE A 695 43.33 -15.00 72.40
C PHE A 695 42.26 -14.07 72.95
N PHE A 696 41.81 -13.10 72.14
CA PHE A 696 40.70 -12.23 72.50
C PHE A 696 39.38 -13.02 72.67
N GLU A 697 39.04 -13.91 71.75
CA GLU A 697 37.86 -14.77 71.81
C GLU A 697 37.90 -15.71 73.04
N GLN A 698 39.09 -16.12 73.50
CA GLN A 698 39.31 -16.93 74.71
C GLN A 698 39.32 -16.11 76.02
N GLY A 699 39.34 -14.78 75.94
CA GLY A 699 39.42 -13.89 77.11
C GLY A 699 40.83 -13.74 77.69
N ASP A 700 41.88 -14.19 76.97
CA ASP A 700 43.28 -13.96 77.35
C ASP A 700 43.75 -12.59 76.87
N TRP A 701 43.38 -11.56 77.62
CA TRP A 701 43.64 -10.16 77.28
C TRP A 701 45.13 -9.83 77.19
N GLN A 702 45.98 -10.47 77.99
CA GLN A 702 47.43 -10.18 77.98
C GLN A 702 48.09 -10.70 76.70
N GLN A 703 47.79 -11.94 76.30
CA GLN A 703 48.32 -12.50 75.06
C GLN A 703 47.73 -11.80 73.83
N ALA A 704 46.44 -11.45 73.86
CA ALA A 704 45.81 -10.66 72.81
C ALA A 704 46.51 -9.31 72.60
N LEU A 705 46.81 -8.55 73.67
CA LEU A 705 47.53 -7.28 73.56
C LEU A 705 48.93 -7.44 72.96
N GLN A 706 49.69 -8.47 73.37
CA GLN A 706 51.02 -8.73 72.81
C GLN A 706 50.98 -8.99 71.30
N MET A 707 50.00 -9.78 70.84
CA MET A 707 49.85 -10.05 69.41
C MET A 707 49.35 -8.83 68.64
N LEU A 708 48.48 -8.01 69.25
CA LEU A 708 48.00 -6.76 68.64
C LEU A 708 49.10 -5.70 68.53
N ASP A 709 50.00 -5.60 69.51
CA ASP A 709 51.19 -4.75 69.43
C ASP A 709 52.10 -5.17 68.27
N ARG A 710 52.22 -6.48 68.01
CA ARG A 710 52.94 -6.98 66.83
C ARG A 710 52.23 -6.65 65.52
N CYS A 711 50.91 -6.72 65.48
CA CYS A 711 50.14 -6.31 64.29
C CYS A 711 50.36 -4.83 63.99
N LEU A 712 50.28 -3.97 65.01
CA LEU A 712 50.48 -2.52 64.85
C LEU A 712 51.94 -2.13 64.59
N ALA A 713 52.91 -2.96 64.97
CA ALA A 713 54.30 -2.77 64.57
C ALA A 713 54.53 -3.05 63.07
N ILE A 714 53.69 -3.88 62.45
CA ILE A 714 53.74 -4.17 61.00
C ILE A 714 53.01 -3.08 60.22
N ASP A 715 51.81 -2.70 60.68
CA ASP A 715 51.03 -1.61 60.11
C ASP A 715 50.34 -0.82 61.23
N GLU A 716 50.90 0.35 61.56
CA GLU A 716 50.34 1.25 62.57
C GLU A 716 48.94 1.75 62.18
N SER A 717 48.62 1.74 60.89
CA SER A 717 47.35 2.20 60.35
C SER A 717 46.28 1.09 60.30
N ASP A 718 46.60 -0.14 60.70
CA ASP A 718 45.64 -1.25 60.69
C ASP A 718 44.47 -1.00 61.65
N GLY A 719 43.32 -0.65 61.07
CA GLY A 719 42.14 -0.28 61.83
C GLY A 719 41.58 -1.41 62.71
N PRO A 720 41.43 -2.65 62.21
CA PRO A 720 40.95 -3.76 63.03
C PRO A 720 41.84 -4.09 64.23
N SER A 721 43.17 -4.02 64.08
CA SER A 721 44.10 -4.22 65.21
C SER A 721 43.99 -3.11 66.23
N ARG A 722 43.87 -1.84 65.81
CA ARG A 722 43.68 -0.70 66.73
C ARG A 722 42.38 -0.84 67.51
N PHE A 723 41.28 -1.11 66.81
CA PHE A 723 39.97 -1.32 67.42
C PHE A 723 40.00 -2.45 68.45
N LEU A 724 40.55 -3.63 68.09
CA LEU A 724 40.60 -4.76 69.00
C LEU A 724 41.52 -4.49 70.20
N LYS A 725 42.61 -3.73 70.01
CA LYS A 725 43.53 -3.33 71.10
C LYS A 725 42.85 -2.40 72.08
N GLU A 726 42.16 -1.36 71.60
CA GLU A 726 41.40 -0.44 72.46
C GLU A 726 40.34 -1.19 73.27
N LEU A 727 39.62 -2.12 72.63
CA LEU A 727 38.61 -2.94 73.28
C LEU A 727 39.21 -3.89 74.33
N THR A 728 40.35 -4.51 74.01
CA THR A 728 41.08 -5.39 74.95
C THR A 728 41.60 -4.60 76.15
N GLN A 729 42.15 -3.40 75.94
CA GLN A 729 42.58 -2.51 77.02
C GLN A 729 41.41 -2.08 77.91
N LEU A 730 40.23 -1.85 77.32
CA LEU A 730 39.01 -1.53 78.06
C LEU A 730 38.58 -2.70 78.96
N TYR A 731 38.56 -3.93 78.43
CA TYR A 731 38.19 -5.12 79.22
C TYR A 731 39.23 -5.51 80.27
N LEU A 732 40.51 -5.22 80.03
CA LEU A 732 41.56 -5.41 81.04
C LEU A 732 41.39 -4.44 82.22
N LYS A 733 40.93 -3.20 81.97
CA LYS A 733 40.66 -2.20 83.02
C LYS A 733 39.33 -2.43 83.72
N ASN A 734 38.32 -2.88 82.98
CA ASN A 734 36.97 -3.15 83.47
C ASN A 734 36.57 -4.59 83.09
N PRO A 735 36.94 -5.60 83.90
CA PRO A 735 36.61 -6.99 83.61
C PRO A 735 35.09 -7.17 83.57
N ILE A 736 34.62 -7.94 82.57
CA ILE A 736 33.20 -8.22 82.36
C ILE A 736 32.70 -9.08 83.54
N ILE A 737 31.66 -8.61 84.25
CA ILE A 737 31.12 -9.23 85.47
C ILE A 737 30.02 -10.27 85.16
N ASP A 738 29.54 -10.37 83.92
CA ASP A 738 28.52 -11.33 83.52
C ASP A 738 29.10 -12.73 83.24
N ASP A 739 28.35 -13.77 83.62
CA ASP A 739 28.72 -15.18 83.47
C ASP A 739 29.08 -15.54 82.01
N GLU A 740 30.29 -16.06 81.84
CA GLU A 740 30.93 -16.61 80.63
C GLU A 740 31.10 -15.64 79.44
N TRP A 741 32.31 -15.11 79.26
CA TRP A 741 32.73 -14.44 78.01
C TRP A 741 32.59 -15.39 76.82
N GLN A 742 31.84 -14.96 75.79
CA GLN A 742 31.52 -15.78 74.60
C GLN A 742 32.28 -15.35 73.33
N GLY A 743 33.33 -14.52 73.45
CA GLY A 743 34.06 -13.99 72.29
C GLY A 743 33.25 -13.02 71.40
N LEU A 744 32.15 -12.47 71.92
CA LEU A 744 31.20 -11.64 71.15
C LEU A 744 31.47 -10.14 71.33
N ILE A 745 31.65 -9.43 70.23
CA ILE A 745 31.84 -7.97 70.21
C ILE A 745 30.47 -7.29 70.06
N ARG A 746 30.07 -6.52 71.08
CA ARG A 746 28.80 -5.77 71.06
C ARG A 746 29.04 -4.34 70.57
N VAL A 747 28.48 -4.02 69.40
CA VAL A 747 28.51 -2.67 68.86
C VAL A 747 27.36 -1.88 69.50
N LYS A 748 27.69 -0.89 70.34
CA LYS A 748 26.68 0.03 70.89
C LYS A 748 26.09 0.87 69.75
N LYS A 749 24.78 1.13 69.84
CA LYS A 749 24.02 1.93 68.88
C LYS A 749 24.56 3.34 68.76
#